data_AF-A0A933PWU8-F1
#
_entry.id   AF-A0A933PWU8-F1
#
_cell.length_a   1.000
_cell.length_b   1.000
_cell.length_c   1.000
_cell.angle_alpha   90.00
_cell.angle_beta   90.00
_cell.angle_gamma   90.00
#
_symmetry.space_group_name_H-M   'P 1'
#
loop_
_entity.id
_entity.type
_entity.pdbx_description
1 polymer ?
#
loop_
_entity_poly.entity_id
_entity_poly.type
_entity_poly.pdbx_seq_one_letter_code
_entity_poly.pdbx_strand_id
1 'polypeptide(L)'
;MDNAHTRKPRIAYLTTGVDSGGYAAQLLAGFNAVCESADASVFVFGVPLGPSVGFFTANYDLIEHADIDGIAITTSVITHVLSLDTVAHDIVRRYRPRPIVSIGAELPGIPSIVIDNESGVTASVEHLVRVHGRRRIGFMRGYERSINSRVRFNAYRTALARCGLAFDESLILEGDFARTNAREVFRAALDRGMNCDAFIAANDPMALGIMDAMRERGLTPGQDIAVTGFDNREDAIFNDIPVTTVSQPTAGIGAAAARTLLSLMRGETTAPPVVTLAAPFLVRSSCGCSEYNFTAEGSTEIDRRKPEAIIIEQAMHRVAVEKQARILRLVSGALISSFDTNRIRDVLIAQMPNLGISFCLMALYDDTQAETSLPEMTTTGLTLPAAATLVLAYDASMPEDTRRPDRLIRTEDFISGEIMPLSSRRSVILLPLYFGDRRLGILALDIASFSDFAFDMLRDQVSAALYGALLNRRRSAAELKLTEAMEKLAEYNKELTHLAQRDELTGLYNRRGFLDLAEHALRSMKKGHVLFIIDLDGLKSINDNHGHLEGDNAIVSAARILSESFRQSDIVARIGGDEFVVLSQKMSPADIALIRSRIETSVDSRNRTGGYPYRLSMSIGTAVWDESTGSLDDLLSRADELLYHEKQEKKKR
;
A
#
# COMPACT_ATOMS: atom_id res chain seq x y z
N MET A 1 25.61 -26.38 -39.79
CA MET A 1 25.09 -26.99 -38.56
C MET A 1 24.95 -25.88 -37.55
N ASP A 2 23.77 -25.78 -36.97
CA ASP A 2 23.15 -24.54 -36.52
C ASP A 2 23.96 -23.72 -35.52
N ASN A 3 24.11 -22.45 -35.86
CA ASN A 3 24.55 -21.39 -34.97
C ASN A 3 23.36 -21.05 -34.05
N ALA A 4 23.08 -21.93 -33.10
CA ALA A 4 22.13 -21.65 -32.03
C ALA A 4 22.71 -20.49 -31.21
N HIS A 5 22.15 -19.29 -31.34
CA HIS A 5 22.40 -18.19 -30.41
C HIS A 5 22.12 -18.71 -29.00
N THR A 6 23.18 -19.06 -28.25
CA THR A 6 23.06 -19.49 -26.86
C THR A 6 22.53 -18.32 -26.06
N ARG A 7 21.29 -18.47 -25.57
CA ARG A 7 20.64 -17.53 -24.67
C ARG A 7 21.60 -17.19 -23.52
N LYS A 8 21.77 -15.90 -23.24
CA LYS A 8 22.64 -15.45 -22.14
C LYS A 8 22.19 -16.07 -20.81
N PRO A 9 23.12 -16.54 -19.95
CA PRO A 9 22.74 -17.18 -18.70
C PRO A 9 21.98 -16.23 -17.78
N ARG A 10 20.92 -16.72 -17.13
CA ARG A 10 20.12 -15.99 -16.14
C ARG A 10 20.22 -16.70 -14.80
N ILE A 11 20.67 -15.97 -13.78
CA ILE A 11 20.95 -16.52 -12.45
C ILE A 11 20.01 -15.87 -11.43
N ALA A 12 19.37 -16.67 -10.60
CA ALA A 12 18.68 -16.16 -9.40
C ALA A 12 19.65 -16.08 -8.22
N TYR A 13 19.64 -14.96 -7.52
CA TYR A 13 20.47 -14.70 -6.35
C TYR A 13 19.57 -14.42 -5.15
N LEU A 14 19.49 -15.37 -4.21
CA LEU A 14 18.62 -15.28 -3.04
C LEU A 14 19.38 -14.67 -1.85
N THR A 15 18.85 -13.59 -1.28
CA THR A 15 19.44 -12.84 -0.16
C THR A 15 18.36 -12.24 0.74
N THR A 16 18.74 -11.61 1.85
CA THR A 16 17.80 -10.84 2.68
C THR A 16 17.59 -9.42 2.15
N GLY A 17 18.66 -8.77 1.71
CA GLY A 17 18.61 -7.39 1.25
C GLY A 17 19.96 -7.00 0.69
N VAL A 18 20.03 -5.81 0.10
CA VAL A 18 21.26 -5.25 -0.47
C VAL A 18 21.44 -3.85 0.12
N ASP A 19 21.84 -3.81 1.40
CA ASP A 19 22.12 -2.55 2.08
C ASP A 19 23.48 -2.00 1.65
N SER A 20 23.53 -0.69 1.41
CA SER A 20 24.76 0.06 1.08
C SER A 20 25.94 -0.32 1.99
N GLY A 21 27.06 -0.69 1.38
CA GLY A 21 28.30 -1.04 2.08
C GLY A 21 28.17 -2.26 3.01
N GLY A 22 27.03 -2.94 3.08
CA GLY A 22 26.78 -4.08 3.94
C GLY A 22 27.43 -5.38 3.46
N TYR A 23 27.46 -6.38 4.33
CA TYR A 23 28.04 -7.70 4.02
C TYR A 23 27.40 -8.36 2.78
N ALA A 24 26.07 -8.34 2.68
CA ALA A 24 25.34 -8.90 1.53
C ALA A 24 25.64 -8.16 0.21
N ALA A 25 25.80 -6.83 0.26
CA ALA A 25 26.16 -6.01 -0.88
C ALA A 25 27.55 -6.36 -1.42
N GLN A 26 28.55 -6.56 -0.55
CA GLN A 26 29.89 -6.94 -0.97
C GLN A 26 29.95 -8.37 -1.57
N LEU A 27 29.19 -9.32 -1.01
CA LEU A 27 29.03 -10.65 -1.60
C LEU A 27 28.48 -10.55 -3.02
N LEU A 28 27.40 -9.79 -3.21
CA LEU A 28 26.77 -9.61 -4.51
C LEU A 28 27.66 -8.84 -5.48
N ALA A 29 28.43 -7.85 -5.03
CA ALA A 29 29.39 -7.13 -5.87
C ALA A 29 30.46 -8.07 -6.45
N GLY A 30 31.07 -8.92 -5.61
CA GLY A 30 32.03 -9.92 -6.06
C GLY A 30 31.41 -10.98 -6.98
N PHE A 31 30.18 -11.40 -6.69
CA PHE A 31 29.41 -12.32 -7.55
C PHE A 31 29.15 -11.69 -8.93
N ASN A 32 28.65 -10.46 -8.95
CA ASN A 32 28.34 -9.72 -10.16
C ASN A 32 29.57 -9.47 -11.03
N ALA A 33 30.74 -9.17 -10.46
CA ALA A 33 31.98 -8.96 -11.22
C ALA A 33 32.41 -10.22 -12.03
N VAL A 34 32.11 -11.42 -11.52
CA VAL A 34 32.35 -12.66 -12.25
C VAL A 34 31.26 -12.92 -13.29
N CYS A 35 29.99 -12.71 -12.94
CA CYS A 35 28.89 -12.84 -13.88
C CYS A 35 29.01 -11.83 -15.05
N GLU A 36 29.57 -10.65 -14.80
CA GLU A 36 29.96 -9.64 -15.80
C GLU A 36 30.86 -10.22 -16.87
N SER A 37 31.96 -10.82 -16.42
CA SER A 37 32.96 -11.41 -17.30
C SER A 37 32.40 -12.59 -18.11
N ALA A 38 31.30 -13.19 -17.65
CA ALA A 38 30.61 -14.30 -18.28
C ALA A 38 29.35 -13.91 -19.08
N ASP A 39 29.06 -12.60 -19.22
CA ASP A 39 27.86 -12.07 -19.88
C ASP A 39 26.53 -12.66 -19.32
N ALA A 40 26.52 -12.96 -18.02
CA ALA A 40 25.37 -13.51 -17.30
C ALA A 40 24.56 -12.40 -16.61
N SER A 41 23.23 -12.53 -16.65
CA SER A 41 22.30 -11.64 -15.97
C SER A 41 21.92 -12.19 -14.60
N VAL A 42 21.81 -11.33 -13.60
CA VAL A 42 21.58 -11.72 -12.20
C VAL A 42 20.26 -11.10 -11.70
N PHE A 43 19.36 -11.93 -11.19
CA PHE A 43 18.08 -11.55 -10.63
C PHE A 43 18.15 -11.70 -9.11
N VAL A 44 18.14 -10.59 -8.39
CA VAL A 44 18.33 -10.54 -6.95
C VAL A 44 16.97 -10.54 -6.26
N PHE A 45 16.74 -11.55 -5.43
CA PHE A 45 15.53 -11.69 -4.63
C PHE A 45 15.88 -11.47 -3.16
N GLY A 46 15.58 -10.28 -2.65
CA GLY A 46 15.76 -9.91 -1.24
C GLY A 46 14.57 -10.32 -0.38
N VAL A 47 14.82 -10.77 0.85
CA VAL A 47 13.84 -11.02 1.92
C VAL A 47 14.26 -10.24 3.18
N PRO A 48 13.81 -8.99 3.37
CA PRO A 48 14.28 -8.15 4.46
C PRO A 48 13.86 -8.73 5.81
N LEU A 49 14.59 -8.33 6.85
CA LEU A 49 14.27 -8.66 8.23
C LEU A 49 12.95 -7.96 8.63
N GLY A 50 11.95 -8.73 9.04
CA GLY A 50 10.68 -8.17 9.50
C GLY A 50 9.50 -9.15 9.41
N PRO A 51 8.29 -8.72 9.81
CA PRO A 51 7.09 -9.57 9.86
C PRO A 51 6.58 -10.00 8.47
N SER A 52 7.09 -9.37 7.40
CA SER A 52 6.58 -9.48 6.02
C SER A 52 7.29 -10.55 5.16
N VAL A 53 8.04 -11.48 5.77
CA VAL A 53 8.84 -12.51 5.07
C VAL A 53 8.09 -13.17 3.90
N GLY A 54 6.82 -13.52 4.13
CA GLY A 54 5.98 -14.20 3.15
C GLY A 54 5.79 -13.43 1.83
N PHE A 55 5.71 -12.09 1.86
CA PHE A 55 5.57 -11.28 0.64
C PHE A 55 6.79 -11.37 -0.25
N PHE A 56 7.97 -11.50 0.34
CA PHE A 56 9.23 -11.56 -0.39
C PHE A 56 9.52 -12.98 -0.88
N THR A 57 9.24 -14.00 -0.08
CA THR A 57 9.40 -15.39 -0.51
C THR A 57 8.40 -15.78 -1.60
N ALA A 58 7.24 -15.12 -1.70
CA ALA A 58 6.32 -15.33 -2.82
C ALA A 58 6.95 -15.01 -4.19
N ASN A 59 7.89 -14.05 -4.25
CA ASN A 59 8.60 -13.75 -5.50
C ASN A 59 9.51 -14.91 -5.94
N TYR A 60 9.80 -15.89 -5.09
CA TYR A 60 10.57 -17.08 -5.46
C TYR A 60 9.79 -17.96 -6.44
N ASP A 61 8.46 -17.88 -6.47
CA ASP A 61 7.63 -18.56 -7.48
C ASP A 61 8.00 -18.09 -8.92
N LEU A 62 8.46 -16.85 -9.10
CA LEU A 62 8.92 -16.35 -10.40
C LEU A 62 10.08 -17.19 -10.96
N ILE A 63 10.90 -17.78 -10.10
CA ILE A 63 12.08 -18.58 -10.51
C ILE A 63 11.64 -19.88 -11.21
N GLU A 64 10.46 -20.41 -10.89
CA GLU A 64 9.98 -21.67 -11.48
C GLU A 64 9.58 -21.50 -12.94
N HIS A 65 8.91 -20.38 -13.23
CA HIS A 65 8.32 -20.08 -14.53
C HIS A 65 9.24 -19.25 -15.43
N ALA A 66 10.33 -18.73 -14.87
CA ALA A 66 11.34 -18.02 -15.60
C ALA A 66 12.42 -18.95 -16.14
N ASP A 67 13.10 -18.44 -17.16
CA ASP A 67 14.22 -19.05 -17.82
C ASP A 67 15.52 -18.90 -16.99
N ILE A 68 15.50 -19.34 -15.73
CA ILE A 68 16.64 -19.33 -14.79
C ILE A 68 17.48 -20.60 -14.92
N ASP A 69 18.77 -20.43 -15.17
CA ASP A 69 19.74 -21.50 -15.41
C ASP A 69 20.49 -21.95 -14.15
N GLY A 70 20.58 -21.08 -13.13
CA GLY A 70 21.33 -21.37 -11.91
C GLY A 70 20.89 -20.49 -10.74
N ILE A 71 21.15 -20.97 -9.52
CA ILE A 71 20.70 -20.32 -8.29
C ILE A 71 21.86 -20.20 -7.29
N ALA A 72 22.07 -18.99 -6.77
CA ALA A 72 22.96 -18.73 -5.65
C ALA A 72 22.13 -18.40 -4.40
N ILE A 73 22.45 -19.06 -3.29
CA ILE A 73 21.74 -18.85 -2.01
C ILE A 73 22.73 -18.33 -0.98
N THR A 74 22.50 -17.11 -0.48
CA THR A 74 23.32 -16.52 0.58
C THR A 74 22.91 -17.02 1.97
N THR A 75 23.25 -18.27 2.26
CA THR A 75 22.98 -18.93 3.56
C THR A 75 23.59 -18.19 4.75
N SER A 76 24.64 -17.39 4.55
CA SER A 76 25.20 -16.49 5.57
C SER A 76 24.25 -15.39 6.06
N VAL A 77 23.26 -14.97 5.26
CA VAL A 77 22.32 -13.89 5.63
C VAL A 77 20.86 -14.33 5.59
N ILE A 78 20.45 -15.16 4.63
CA ILE A 78 19.05 -15.62 4.52
C ILE A 78 18.62 -16.42 5.77
N THR A 79 19.59 -17.01 6.50
CA THR A 79 19.34 -17.74 7.74
C THR A 79 18.99 -16.86 8.93
N HIS A 80 19.10 -15.53 8.79
CA HIS A 80 18.57 -14.59 9.77
C HIS A 80 17.03 -14.60 9.78
N VAL A 81 16.41 -15.00 8.67
CA VAL A 81 14.96 -15.00 8.48
C VAL A 81 14.40 -16.41 8.36
N LEU A 82 15.07 -17.29 7.62
CA LEU A 82 14.67 -18.68 7.38
C LEU A 82 15.56 -19.65 8.14
N SER A 83 15.05 -20.83 8.53
CA SER A 83 15.92 -21.86 9.11
C SER A 83 16.76 -22.53 8.01
N LEU A 84 17.93 -23.08 8.36
CA LEU A 84 18.75 -23.85 7.41
C LEU A 84 17.98 -25.07 6.87
N ASP A 85 17.14 -25.68 7.71
CA ASP A 85 16.28 -26.80 7.32
C ASP A 85 15.23 -26.37 6.29
N THR A 86 14.62 -25.19 6.47
CA THR A 86 13.69 -24.58 5.49
C THR A 86 14.41 -24.34 4.15
N VAL A 87 15.62 -23.79 4.18
CA VAL A 87 16.41 -23.58 2.96
C VAL A 87 16.72 -24.91 2.27
N ALA A 88 17.12 -25.94 3.01
CA ALA A 88 17.47 -27.24 2.47
C ALA A 88 16.25 -28.03 1.94
N HIS A 89 15.14 -28.05 2.69
CA HIS A 89 13.98 -28.87 2.35
C HIS A 89 13.01 -28.19 1.40
N ASP A 90 12.80 -26.87 1.53
CA ASP A 90 11.81 -26.15 0.73
C ASP A 90 12.45 -25.49 -0.49
N ILE A 91 13.55 -24.77 -0.33
CA ILE A 91 14.16 -24.01 -1.45
C ILE A 91 15.00 -24.93 -2.34
N VAL A 92 15.97 -25.65 -1.78
CA VAL A 92 16.88 -26.49 -2.59
C VAL A 92 16.12 -27.59 -3.32
N ARG A 93 15.19 -28.27 -2.65
CA ARG A 93 14.39 -29.33 -3.25
C ARG A 93 13.50 -28.81 -4.39
N ARG A 94 12.89 -27.63 -4.21
CA ARG A 94 11.99 -27.00 -5.19
C ARG A 94 12.67 -26.71 -6.52
N TYR A 95 13.94 -26.28 -6.49
CA TYR A 95 14.61 -25.85 -7.71
C TYR A 95 15.53 -26.89 -8.36
N ARG A 96 15.78 -28.04 -7.72
CA ARG A 96 16.46 -29.15 -8.38
C ARG A 96 15.64 -29.62 -9.60
N PRO A 97 16.30 -30.05 -10.70
CA PRO A 97 17.72 -30.33 -10.84
C PRO A 97 18.61 -29.14 -11.22
N ARG A 98 18.12 -27.89 -11.21
CA ARG A 98 18.93 -26.70 -11.56
C ARG A 98 20.22 -26.64 -10.72
N PRO A 99 21.35 -26.17 -11.29
CA PRO A 99 22.57 -25.85 -10.55
C PRO A 99 22.31 -24.90 -9.37
N ILE A 100 22.82 -25.25 -8.19
CA ILE A 100 22.69 -24.44 -6.97
C ILE A 100 24.07 -24.33 -6.31
N VAL A 101 24.42 -23.14 -5.82
CA VAL A 101 25.57 -22.89 -4.94
C VAL A 101 25.12 -22.24 -3.64
N SER A 102 25.68 -22.68 -2.52
CA SER A 102 25.49 -22.06 -1.20
C SER A 102 26.62 -21.09 -0.88
N ILE A 103 26.29 -19.96 -0.27
CA ILE A 103 27.25 -18.92 0.14
C ILE A 103 27.10 -18.65 1.63
N GLY A 104 28.05 -19.14 2.43
CA GLY A 104 28.16 -18.87 3.86
C GLY A 104 28.05 -20.08 4.77
N ALA A 105 27.17 -21.03 4.44
CA ALA A 105 26.96 -22.25 5.20
C ALA A 105 26.93 -23.47 4.28
N GLU A 106 27.35 -24.61 4.82
CA GLU A 106 27.28 -25.88 4.11
C GLU A 106 25.84 -26.36 3.97
N LEU A 107 25.46 -26.74 2.75
CA LEU A 107 24.19 -27.41 2.46
C LEU A 107 24.49 -28.82 1.91
N PRO A 108 23.89 -29.89 2.47
CA PRO A 108 24.14 -31.26 2.01
C PRO A 108 23.93 -31.44 0.51
N GLY A 109 24.94 -31.95 -0.19
CA GLY A 109 24.88 -32.22 -1.63
C GLY A 109 24.90 -30.97 -2.53
N ILE A 110 25.17 -29.80 -1.96
CA ILE A 110 25.25 -28.52 -2.67
C ILE A 110 26.66 -27.95 -2.51
N PRO A 111 27.38 -27.64 -3.60
CA PRO A 111 28.66 -26.93 -3.51
C PRO A 111 28.52 -25.65 -2.68
N SER A 112 29.34 -25.52 -1.64
CA SER A 112 29.20 -24.49 -0.63
C SER A 112 30.49 -23.68 -0.48
N ILE A 113 30.39 -22.36 -0.55
CA ILE A 113 31.51 -21.45 -0.28
C ILE A 113 31.39 -20.97 1.16
N VAL A 114 32.39 -21.26 1.99
CA VAL A 114 32.41 -20.92 3.41
C VAL A 114 33.68 -20.17 3.77
N ILE A 115 33.68 -19.54 4.95
CA ILE A 115 34.86 -18.87 5.50
C ILE A 115 35.37 -19.60 6.74
N ASP A 116 36.68 -19.59 6.91
CA ASP A 116 37.33 -20.08 8.12
C ASP A 116 37.12 -19.11 9.29
N ASN A 117 35.95 -19.20 9.92
CA ASN A 117 35.62 -18.44 11.12
C ASN A 117 36.48 -18.86 12.32
N GLU A 118 36.87 -20.14 12.41
CA GLU A 118 37.52 -20.69 13.61
C GLU A 118 38.92 -20.12 13.79
N SER A 119 39.73 -20.12 12.73
CA SER A 119 41.11 -19.61 12.79
C SER A 119 41.15 -18.12 13.13
N GLY A 120 40.26 -17.33 12.53
CA GLY A 120 40.20 -15.88 12.77
C GLY A 120 39.83 -15.53 14.21
N VAL A 121 38.79 -16.14 14.77
CA VAL A 121 38.39 -15.90 16.17
C VAL A 121 39.45 -16.45 17.14
N THR A 122 40.04 -17.61 16.84
CA THR A 122 41.11 -18.18 17.67
C THR A 122 42.30 -17.23 17.73
N ALA A 123 42.74 -16.69 16.59
CA ALA A 123 43.84 -15.73 16.54
C ALA A 123 43.54 -14.46 17.35
N SER A 124 42.29 -13.96 17.30
CA SER A 124 41.86 -12.81 18.11
C SER A 124 41.98 -13.08 19.61
N VAL A 125 41.46 -14.21 20.11
CA VAL A 125 41.57 -14.59 21.53
C VAL A 125 43.03 -14.78 21.93
N GLU A 126 43.80 -15.55 21.15
CA GLU A 126 45.21 -15.80 21.45
C GLU A 126 46.03 -14.50 21.49
N HIS A 127 45.76 -13.56 20.58
CA HIS A 127 46.41 -12.26 20.58
C HIS A 127 46.11 -11.47 21.86
N LEU A 128 44.84 -11.35 22.24
CA LEU A 128 44.44 -10.65 23.47
C LEU A 128 45.08 -11.28 24.72
N VAL A 129 45.17 -12.61 24.79
CA VAL A 129 45.74 -13.31 25.96
C VAL A 129 47.27 -13.27 26.00
N ARG A 130 47.93 -13.54 24.86
CA ARG A 130 49.38 -13.74 24.80
C ARG A 130 50.16 -12.44 24.60
N VAL A 131 49.61 -11.49 23.84
CA VAL A 131 50.27 -10.20 23.56
C VAL A 131 49.87 -9.15 24.60
N HIS A 132 48.58 -9.04 24.89
CA HIS A 132 48.06 -8.01 25.80
C HIS A 132 47.81 -8.48 27.23
N GLY A 133 48.00 -9.77 27.52
CA GLY A 133 47.83 -10.32 28.87
C GLY A 133 46.40 -10.28 29.38
N ARG A 134 45.40 -10.06 28.52
CA ARG A 134 43.98 -9.97 28.89
C ARG A 134 43.47 -11.33 29.38
N ARG A 135 42.56 -11.33 30.36
CA ARG A 135 42.10 -12.52 31.09
C ARG A 135 40.57 -12.60 31.22
N ARG A 136 39.87 -11.46 31.22
CA ARG A 136 38.40 -11.37 31.30
C ARG A 136 37.85 -10.85 29.97
N ILE A 137 37.83 -11.76 29.00
CA ILE A 137 37.47 -11.47 27.62
C ILE A 137 35.98 -11.78 27.41
N GLY A 138 35.16 -10.76 27.17
CA GLY A 138 33.76 -10.93 26.80
C GLY A 138 33.54 -11.14 25.30
N PHE A 139 32.33 -11.56 24.94
CA PHE A 139 31.94 -11.78 23.55
C PHE A 139 30.52 -11.27 23.27
N MET A 140 30.33 -10.53 22.18
CA MET A 140 29.02 -10.07 21.72
C MET A 140 28.62 -10.89 20.50
N ARG A 141 27.57 -11.68 20.67
CA ARG A 141 26.94 -12.49 19.62
C ARG A 141 26.12 -11.59 18.70
N GLY A 142 25.89 -12.04 17.47
CA GLY A 142 24.85 -11.49 16.61
C GLY A 142 23.54 -12.24 16.81
N TYR A 143 22.67 -12.25 15.79
CA TYR A 143 21.39 -12.95 15.86
C TYR A 143 21.52 -14.41 16.31
N GLU A 144 20.64 -14.85 17.22
CA GLU A 144 20.62 -16.20 17.76
C GLU A 144 20.57 -17.29 16.67
N ARG A 145 19.79 -17.05 15.60
CA ARG A 145 19.64 -17.98 14.46
C ARG A 145 20.79 -17.94 13.47
N SER A 146 21.70 -16.96 13.56
CA SER A 146 22.80 -16.80 12.62
C SER A 146 23.82 -17.92 12.80
N ILE A 147 24.02 -18.69 11.74
CA ILE A 147 25.05 -19.73 11.69
C ILE A 147 26.45 -19.15 11.95
N ASN A 148 26.74 -17.97 11.38
CA ASN A 148 28.02 -17.29 11.56
C ASN A 148 28.24 -16.90 13.02
N SER A 149 27.22 -16.34 13.68
CA SER A 149 27.33 -16.00 15.10
C SER A 149 27.58 -17.24 15.96
N ARG A 150 26.92 -18.36 15.67
CA ARG A 150 27.10 -19.62 16.41
C ARG A 150 28.50 -20.19 16.23
N VAL A 151 29.01 -20.24 14.99
CA VAL A 151 30.35 -20.74 14.69
C VAL A 151 31.42 -19.87 15.35
N ARG A 152 31.31 -18.53 15.24
CA ARG A 152 32.26 -17.60 15.87
C ARG A 152 32.25 -17.71 17.40
N PHE A 153 31.07 -17.81 18.01
CA PHE A 153 30.96 -17.98 19.46
C PHE A 153 31.56 -19.30 19.96
N ASN A 154 31.34 -20.40 19.24
CA ASN A 154 31.96 -21.69 19.56
C ASN A 154 33.49 -21.63 19.42
N ALA A 155 34.01 -20.97 18.38
CA ALA A 155 35.44 -20.76 18.21
C ALA A 155 36.04 -19.96 19.38
N TYR A 156 35.36 -18.90 19.83
CA TYR A 156 35.75 -18.13 21.03
C TYR A 156 35.84 -19.02 22.27
N ARG A 157 34.81 -19.85 22.54
CA ARG A 157 34.82 -20.76 23.69
C ARG A 157 35.98 -21.76 23.65
N THR A 158 36.21 -22.35 22.48
CA THR A 158 37.32 -23.29 22.26
C THR A 158 38.67 -22.59 22.44
N ALA A 159 38.84 -21.38 21.93
CA ALA A 159 40.07 -20.62 22.04
C ALA A 159 40.38 -20.18 23.48
N LEU A 160 39.35 -19.80 24.28
CA LEU A 160 39.53 -19.54 25.72
C LEU A 160 40.06 -20.77 26.45
N ALA A 161 39.45 -21.93 26.22
CA ALA A 161 39.88 -23.18 26.83
C ALA A 161 41.32 -23.55 26.43
N ARG A 162 41.69 -23.38 25.15
CA ARG A 162 43.06 -23.57 24.66
C ARG A 162 44.06 -22.61 25.31
N CYS A 163 43.63 -21.40 25.68
CA CYS A 163 44.44 -20.43 26.40
C CYS A 163 44.43 -20.61 27.93
N GLY A 164 43.74 -21.63 28.45
CA GLY A 164 43.63 -21.89 29.89
C GLY A 164 42.73 -20.91 30.64
N LEU A 165 41.80 -20.24 29.96
CA LEU A 165 40.82 -19.33 30.57
C LEU A 165 39.48 -20.03 30.78
N ALA A 166 38.86 -19.78 31.93
CA ALA A 166 37.52 -20.26 32.22
C ALA A 166 36.48 -19.45 31.41
N PHE A 167 35.47 -20.15 30.91
CA PHE A 167 34.31 -19.51 30.28
C PHE A 167 33.43 -18.86 31.35
N ASP A 168 33.15 -17.57 31.20
CA ASP A 168 32.29 -16.78 32.09
C ASP A 168 31.06 -16.31 31.31
N GLU A 169 29.92 -16.94 31.60
CA GLU A 169 28.65 -16.64 30.93
C GLU A 169 28.17 -15.20 31.18
N SER A 170 28.61 -14.56 32.28
CA SER A 170 28.25 -13.18 32.59
C SER A 170 28.91 -12.15 31.65
N LEU A 171 29.90 -12.55 30.85
CA LEU A 171 30.59 -11.71 29.87
C LEU A 171 30.03 -11.83 28.46
N ILE A 172 28.91 -12.55 28.29
CA ILE A 172 28.27 -12.76 26.99
C ILE A 172 27.13 -11.77 26.82
N LEU A 173 27.16 -11.06 25.69
CA LEU A 173 26.11 -10.12 25.30
C LEU A 173 25.47 -10.56 23.99
N GLU A 174 24.16 -10.38 23.90
CA GLU A 174 23.40 -10.65 22.67
C GLU A 174 23.23 -9.34 21.90
N GLY A 175 23.57 -9.37 20.62
CA GLY A 175 23.43 -8.26 19.68
C GLY A 175 22.76 -8.68 18.39
N ASP A 176 22.67 -7.77 17.43
CA ASP A 176 21.91 -7.93 16.18
C ASP A 176 22.74 -7.60 14.93
N PHE A 177 24.08 -7.61 15.07
CA PHE A 177 25.04 -7.14 14.07
C PHE A 177 25.01 -5.63 13.78
N ALA A 178 24.18 -4.84 14.46
CA ALA A 178 24.06 -3.40 14.28
C ALA A 178 24.85 -2.60 15.35
N ARG A 179 25.46 -1.50 14.90
CA ARG A 179 26.24 -0.58 15.74
C ARG A 179 25.42 0.05 16.87
N THR A 180 24.19 0.47 16.55
CA THR A 180 23.31 1.18 17.49
C THR A 180 22.87 0.29 18.65
N ASN A 181 22.43 -0.93 18.36
CA ASN A 181 22.03 -1.91 19.36
C ASN A 181 23.23 -2.34 20.23
N ALA A 182 24.37 -2.66 19.61
CA ALA A 182 25.59 -3.01 20.36
C ALA A 182 26.02 -1.93 21.34
N ARG A 183 25.93 -0.65 20.95
CA ARG A 183 26.17 0.49 21.84
C ARG A 183 25.24 0.47 23.04
N GLU A 184 23.93 0.31 22.82
CA GLU A 184 22.94 0.31 23.89
C GLU A 184 23.14 -0.88 24.85
N VAL A 185 23.34 -2.07 24.30
CA VAL A 185 23.57 -3.31 25.06
C VAL A 185 24.84 -3.24 25.89
N PHE A 186 25.95 -2.81 25.29
CA PHE A 186 27.23 -2.70 26.00
C PHE A 186 27.21 -1.62 27.08
N ARG A 187 26.59 -0.46 26.79
CA ARG A 187 26.39 0.61 27.78
C ARG A 187 25.60 0.10 28.98
N ALA A 188 24.48 -0.58 28.75
CA ALA A 188 23.67 -1.15 29.82
C ALA A 188 24.44 -2.22 30.64
N ALA A 189 25.34 -2.96 30.00
CA ALA A 189 26.19 -3.92 30.68
C ALA A 189 27.22 -3.24 31.60
N LEU A 190 27.87 -2.17 31.14
CA LEU A 190 28.75 -1.34 31.98
C LEU A 190 28.00 -0.75 33.18
N ASP A 191 26.73 -0.34 32.98
CA ASP A 191 25.88 0.23 34.04
C ASP A 191 25.56 -0.75 35.16
N ARG A 192 25.49 -2.04 34.79
CA ARG A 192 25.29 -3.14 35.72
C ARG A 192 26.60 -3.61 36.36
N GLY A 193 27.71 -2.92 36.11
CA GLY A 193 29.02 -3.23 36.68
C GLY A 193 29.73 -4.39 35.99
N MET A 194 29.45 -4.64 34.70
CA MET A 194 30.25 -5.59 33.92
C MET A 194 31.73 -5.21 33.98
N ASN A 195 32.56 -6.17 34.37
CA ASN A 195 33.99 -5.98 34.48
C ASN A 195 34.69 -6.94 33.50
N CYS A 196 35.27 -6.38 32.44
CA CYS A 196 36.03 -7.09 31.42
C CYS A 196 37.28 -6.27 31.06
N ASP A 197 38.34 -6.94 30.60
CA ASP A 197 39.57 -6.28 30.12
C ASP A 197 39.73 -6.36 28.60
N ALA A 198 38.91 -7.18 27.94
CA ALA A 198 38.75 -7.19 26.50
C ALA A 198 37.36 -7.64 26.08
N PHE A 199 36.97 -7.30 24.85
CA PHE A 199 35.69 -7.65 24.28
C PHE A 199 35.79 -7.94 22.79
N ILE A 200 35.28 -9.11 22.38
CA ILE A 200 35.26 -9.56 20.98
C ILE A 200 33.83 -9.40 20.44
N ALA A 201 33.64 -8.59 19.41
CA ALA A 201 32.37 -8.49 18.72
C ALA A 201 32.32 -9.50 17.56
N ALA A 202 31.16 -10.12 17.34
CA ALA A 202 30.98 -11.01 16.20
C ALA A 202 31.05 -10.29 14.84
N ASN A 203 30.99 -8.95 14.79
CA ASN A 203 31.29 -8.15 13.61
C ASN A 203 31.79 -6.72 13.93
N ASP A 204 32.27 -6.01 12.92
CA ASP A 204 32.85 -4.67 13.02
C ASP A 204 31.84 -3.58 13.44
N PRO A 205 30.60 -3.51 12.91
CA PRO A 205 29.60 -2.56 13.39
C PRO A 205 29.34 -2.69 14.89
N MET A 206 29.25 -3.92 15.43
CA MET A 206 29.09 -4.11 16.86
C MET A 206 30.35 -3.73 17.64
N ALA A 207 31.56 -3.98 17.12
CA ALA A 207 32.80 -3.49 17.72
C ALA A 207 32.81 -1.96 17.81
N LEU A 208 32.41 -1.26 16.74
CA LEU A 208 32.25 0.20 16.74
C LEU A 208 31.20 0.67 17.77
N GLY A 209 30.10 -0.07 17.91
CA GLY A 209 29.07 0.22 18.91
C GLY A 209 29.57 0.09 20.35
N ILE A 210 30.35 -0.96 20.64
CA ILE A 210 31.04 -1.14 21.92
C ILE A 210 31.98 0.06 22.18
N MET A 211 32.76 0.46 21.18
CA MET A 211 33.67 1.61 21.32
C MET A 211 32.94 2.94 21.53
N ASP A 212 31.77 3.13 20.93
CA ASP A 212 30.92 4.30 21.19
C ASP A 212 30.45 4.32 22.65
N ALA A 213 29.97 3.18 23.17
CA ALA A 213 29.54 3.04 24.57
C ALA A 213 30.69 3.25 25.56
N MET A 214 31.90 2.80 25.23
CA MET A 214 33.10 3.08 26.01
C MET A 214 33.40 4.57 26.07
N ARG A 215 33.36 5.29 24.93
CA ARG A 215 33.59 6.74 24.88
C ARG A 215 32.57 7.52 25.71
N GLU A 216 31.31 7.10 25.72
CA GLU A 216 30.26 7.69 26.58
C GLU A 216 30.57 7.56 28.09
N ARG A 217 31.49 6.67 28.47
CA ARG A 217 31.97 6.46 29.84
C ARG A 217 33.39 6.90 30.09
N GLY A 218 33.99 7.64 29.16
CA GLY A 218 35.37 8.09 29.26
C GLY A 218 36.39 6.95 29.23
N LEU A 219 35.99 5.76 28.75
CA LEU A 219 36.88 4.63 28.56
C LEU A 219 37.50 4.70 27.16
N THR A 220 38.77 4.33 27.07
CA THR A 220 39.58 4.37 25.85
C THR A 220 39.79 2.94 25.33
N PRO A 221 39.24 2.60 24.14
CA PRO A 221 39.49 1.31 23.49
C PRO A 221 40.98 0.99 23.33
N GLY A 222 41.36 -0.25 23.62
CA GLY A 222 42.75 -0.72 23.59
C GLY A 222 43.54 -0.44 24.87
N GLN A 223 43.24 0.65 25.57
CA GLN A 223 43.86 0.98 26.86
C GLN A 223 43.07 0.34 28.02
N ASP A 224 41.83 0.79 28.24
CA ASP A 224 40.98 0.32 29.34
C ASP A 224 40.40 -1.06 29.03
N ILE A 225 39.72 -1.18 27.88
CA ILE A 225 39.16 -2.44 27.37
C ILE A 225 39.62 -2.61 25.94
N ALA A 226 40.29 -3.72 25.64
CA ALA A 226 40.66 -4.06 24.27
C ALA A 226 39.42 -4.49 23.48
N VAL A 227 39.26 -4.02 22.24
CA VAL A 227 38.10 -4.35 21.39
C VAL A 227 38.58 -4.97 20.09
N THR A 228 37.96 -6.09 19.69
CA THR A 228 38.17 -6.65 18.35
C THR A 228 36.85 -6.91 17.62
N GLY A 229 36.87 -6.80 16.30
CA GLY A 229 35.74 -7.06 15.41
C GLY A 229 35.93 -8.24 14.47
N PHE A 230 35.08 -8.28 13.44
CA PHE A 230 35.09 -9.25 12.35
C PHE A 230 34.44 -8.56 11.15
N ASP A 231 34.97 -8.74 9.94
CA ASP A 231 34.47 -8.32 8.61
C ASP A 231 35.53 -7.52 7.83
N ASN A 232 36.29 -6.66 8.52
CA ASN A 232 37.17 -5.65 7.94
C ASN A 232 36.46 -4.61 7.06
N ARG A 233 35.44 -3.97 7.62
CA ARG A 233 34.69 -2.91 6.94
C ARG A 233 35.47 -1.60 6.89
N GLU A 234 35.26 -0.83 5.83
CA GLU A 234 35.88 0.49 5.63
C GLU A 234 35.67 1.45 6.81
N ASP A 235 34.45 1.51 7.36
CA ASP A 235 34.14 2.36 8.53
C ASP A 235 34.86 1.91 9.81
N ALA A 236 35.30 0.65 9.89
CA ALA A 236 36.12 0.12 10.96
C ALA A 236 37.62 0.43 10.77
N ILE A 237 38.09 0.50 9.51
CA ILE A 237 39.45 0.93 9.15
C ILE A 237 39.62 2.42 9.48
N PHE A 238 38.61 3.24 9.15
CA PHE A 238 38.73 4.68 9.18
C PHE A 238 38.22 5.34 10.47
N ASN A 239 37.93 4.55 11.50
CA ASN A 239 37.56 5.05 12.81
C ASN A 239 38.76 5.70 13.51
N ASP A 240 38.54 6.69 14.39
CA ASP A 240 39.62 7.40 15.13
C ASP A 240 40.58 6.44 15.85
N ILE A 241 40.03 5.34 16.36
CA ILE A 241 40.79 4.17 16.80
C ILE A 241 40.40 3.03 15.85
N PRO A 242 41.24 2.68 14.86
CA PRO A 242 40.90 1.61 13.92
C PRO A 242 40.71 0.25 14.61
N VAL A 243 39.71 -0.49 14.15
CA VAL A 243 39.27 -1.74 14.79
C VAL A 243 40.17 -2.91 14.38
N THR A 244 40.88 -3.50 15.34
CA THR A 244 41.53 -4.81 15.23
C THR A 244 40.48 -5.86 14.90
N THR A 245 40.62 -6.58 13.80
CA THR A 245 39.48 -7.33 13.23
C THR A 245 39.94 -8.58 12.49
N VAL A 246 39.00 -9.46 12.16
CA VAL A 246 39.21 -10.56 11.22
C VAL A 246 38.71 -10.12 9.84
N SER A 247 39.58 -10.19 8.83
CA SER A 247 39.28 -9.78 7.46
C SER A 247 38.55 -10.88 6.71
N GLN A 248 37.31 -10.61 6.30
CA GLN A 248 36.59 -11.51 5.41
C GLN A 248 36.79 -11.09 3.96
N PRO A 249 37.21 -11.98 3.05
CA PRO A 249 37.30 -11.66 1.63
C PRO A 249 35.90 -11.70 0.98
N THR A 250 34.97 -10.87 1.42
CA THR A 250 33.54 -10.88 1.02
C THR A 250 33.33 -10.87 -0.50
N ALA A 251 33.96 -9.95 -1.23
CA ALA A 251 33.93 -9.96 -2.69
C ALA A 251 34.55 -11.24 -3.27
N GLY A 252 35.60 -11.77 -2.65
CA GLY A 252 36.20 -13.05 -3.01
C GLY A 252 35.26 -14.25 -2.84
N ILE A 253 34.46 -14.28 -1.77
CA ILE A 253 33.42 -15.29 -1.50
C ILE A 253 32.38 -15.26 -2.63
N GLY A 254 31.85 -14.07 -2.95
CA GLY A 254 30.90 -13.89 -4.03
C GLY A 254 31.45 -14.34 -5.38
N ALA A 255 32.69 -13.95 -5.68
CA ALA A 255 33.37 -14.32 -6.92
C ALA A 255 33.61 -15.84 -7.03
N ALA A 256 34.00 -16.50 -5.93
CA ALA A 256 34.16 -17.95 -5.89
C ALA A 256 32.82 -18.66 -6.15
N ALA A 257 31.73 -18.19 -5.51
CA ALA A 257 30.40 -18.75 -5.71
C ALA A 257 29.91 -18.62 -7.15
N ALA A 258 30.11 -17.46 -7.78
CA ALA A 258 29.76 -17.24 -9.18
C ALA A 258 30.54 -18.17 -10.12
N ARG A 259 31.86 -18.33 -9.91
CA ARG A 259 32.68 -19.26 -10.70
C ARG A 259 32.20 -20.70 -10.56
N THR A 260 31.92 -21.14 -9.33
CA THR A 260 31.39 -22.47 -9.05
C THR A 260 30.04 -22.67 -9.73
N LEU A 261 29.10 -21.72 -9.62
CA LEU A 261 27.79 -21.85 -10.24
C LEU A 261 27.86 -21.90 -11.77
N LEU A 262 28.65 -21.02 -12.38
CA LEU A 262 28.86 -20.99 -13.83
C LEU A 262 29.50 -22.29 -14.35
N SER A 263 30.41 -22.88 -13.59
CA SER A 263 31.01 -24.20 -13.89
C SER A 263 29.94 -25.31 -13.85
N LEU A 264 29.11 -25.35 -12.80
CA LEU A 264 28.00 -26.31 -12.69
C LEU A 264 26.99 -26.16 -13.84
N MET A 265 26.69 -24.93 -14.26
CA MET A 265 25.77 -24.64 -15.39
C MET A 265 26.31 -25.13 -16.74
N ARG A 266 27.64 -25.26 -16.88
CA ARG A 266 28.28 -25.86 -18.07
C ARG A 266 28.36 -27.39 -17.99
N GLY A 267 27.85 -28.00 -16.93
CA GLY A 267 27.94 -29.44 -16.69
C GLY A 267 29.29 -29.92 -16.17
N GLU A 268 30.16 -29.01 -15.70
CA GLU A 268 31.45 -29.36 -15.12
C GLU A 268 31.23 -29.92 -13.69
N THR A 269 31.47 -31.21 -13.48
CA THR A 269 31.28 -31.90 -12.19
C THR A 269 32.48 -31.84 -11.23
N THR A 270 33.44 -30.94 -11.46
CA THR A 270 34.72 -30.89 -10.74
C THR A 270 34.74 -29.92 -9.55
N ALA A 271 33.62 -29.27 -9.23
CA ALA A 271 33.56 -28.36 -8.09
C ALA A 271 33.72 -29.12 -6.75
N PRO A 272 34.62 -28.69 -5.85
CA PRO A 272 34.71 -29.24 -4.51
C PRO A 272 33.35 -29.11 -3.79
N PRO A 273 32.95 -30.08 -2.95
CA PRO A 273 31.73 -29.97 -2.15
C PRO A 273 31.72 -28.72 -1.26
N VAL A 274 32.88 -28.36 -0.72
CA VAL A 274 33.07 -27.17 0.12
C VAL A 274 34.37 -26.46 -0.28
N VAL A 275 34.29 -25.15 -0.46
CA VAL A 275 35.45 -24.27 -0.67
C VAL A 275 35.55 -23.34 0.52
N THR A 276 36.62 -23.47 1.31
CA THR A 276 36.87 -22.65 2.49
C THR A 276 37.87 -21.53 2.16
N LEU A 277 37.45 -20.29 2.36
CA LEU A 277 38.31 -19.11 2.21
C LEU A 277 38.90 -18.70 3.56
N ALA A 278 40.18 -18.35 3.57
CA ALA A 278 40.86 -17.87 4.76
C ALA A 278 40.29 -16.52 5.21
N ALA A 279 40.19 -16.33 6.54
CA ALA A 279 39.79 -15.08 7.16
C ALA A 279 40.90 -14.62 8.14
N PRO A 280 41.91 -13.87 7.64
CA PRO A 280 43.08 -13.53 8.44
C PRO A 280 42.78 -12.48 9.51
N PHE A 281 43.48 -12.57 10.63
CA PHE A 281 43.39 -11.62 11.74
C PHE A 281 44.31 -10.41 11.49
N LEU A 282 43.73 -9.22 11.51
CA LEU A 282 44.39 -7.94 11.25
C LEU A 282 44.49 -7.12 12.54
N VAL A 283 45.71 -6.83 12.96
CA VAL A 283 46.02 -6.08 14.19
C VAL A 283 46.03 -4.57 13.91
N ARG A 284 45.31 -3.82 14.75
CA ARG A 284 45.23 -2.36 14.73
C ARG A 284 45.30 -1.81 16.16
N SER A 285 44.88 -0.57 16.39
CA SER A 285 45.04 0.08 17.69
C SER A 285 43.95 -0.24 18.72
N SER A 286 42.76 -0.71 18.31
CA SER A 286 41.69 -1.02 19.28
C SER A 286 41.98 -2.18 20.24
N CYS A 287 42.99 -3.02 19.97
CA CYS A 287 43.47 -4.02 20.93
C CYS A 287 44.53 -3.49 21.90
N GLY A 288 45.12 -2.32 21.61
CA GLY A 288 46.20 -1.69 22.37
C GLY A 288 47.57 -1.74 21.67
N CYS A 289 47.68 -2.32 20.47
CA CYS A 289 48.93 -2.29 19.70
C CYS A 289 49.23 -0.88 19.16
N SER A 290 50.52 -0.49 19.20
CA SER A 290 51.01 0.79 18.68
C SER A 290 51.37 0.75 17.20
N GLU A 291 51.62 -0.44 16.63
CA GLU A 291 51.99 -0.61 15.23
C GLU A 291 50.84 -1.24 14.42
N TYR A 292 50.64 -0.68 13.22
CA TYR A 292 49.67 -1.14 12.25
C TYR A 292 50.37 -2.09 11.27
N ASN A 293 49.93 -3.34 11.19
CA ASN A 293 50.63 -4.34 10.39
C ASN A 293 50.05 -4.43 8.96
N PHE A 294 50.44 -3.48 8.09
CA PHE A 294 49.93 -3.38 6.70
C PHE A 294 50.37 -4.51 5.76
N THR A 295 51.33 -5.34 6.16
CA THR A 295 51.95 -6.37 5.32
C THR A 295 51.37 -7.77 5.54
N ALA A 296 50.41 -7.94 6.46
CA ALA A 296 49.78 -9.23 6.70
C ALA A 296 49.00 -9.73 5.47
N GLU A 297 49.02 -11.04 5.23
CA GLU A 297 48.16 -11.69 4.24
C GLU A 297 46.69 -11.37 4.52
N GLY A 298 45.95 -10.92 3.49
CA GLY A 298 44.55 -10.46 3.60
C GLY A 298 44.34 -9.00 3.99
N SER A 299 45.42 -8.20 4.03
CA SER A 299 45.34 -6.73 3.91
C SER A 299 44.67 -6.32 2.59
N THR A 300 43.67 -5.45 2.68
CA THR A 300 43.02 -4.85 1.50
C THR A 300 43.93 -3.81 0.86
N GLU A 301 43.63 -3.40 -0.39
CA GLU A 301 44.32 -2.25 -1.00
C GLU A 301 44.14 -0.98 -0.15
N ILE A 302 42.97 -0.83 0.47
CA ILE A 302 42.62 0.25 1.40
C ILE A 302 43.49 0.20 2.65
N ASP A 303 43.73 -0.99 3.20
CA ASP A 303 44.68 -1.16 4.30
C ASP A 303 46.03 -0.60 3.88
N ARG A 304 46.53 -0.86 2.67
CA ARG A 304 47.87 -0.39 2.26
C ARG A 304 47.98 1.12 1.97
N ARG A 305 46.90 1.89 2.04
CA ARG A 305 46.88 3.34 1.75
C ARG A 305 47.35 4.17 2.95
N LYS A 306 47.95 5.34 2.67
CA LYS A 306 48.37 6.29 3.72
C LYS A 306 47.15 6.91 4.43
N PRO A 307 47.26 7.29 5.71
CA PRO A 307 46.17 7.92 6.47
C PRO A 307 45.52 9.15 5.80
N GLU A 308 46.27 9.91 5.02
CA GLU A 308 45.76 11.10 4.31
C GLU A 308 44.81 10.74 3.16
N ALA A 309 45.07 9.63 2.45
CA ALA A 309 44.21 9.16 1.36
C ALA A 309 42.86 8.66 1.89
N ILE A 310 42.90 8.02 3.05
CA ILE A 310 41.74 7.55 3.80
C ILE A 310 40.78 8.73 4.13
N ILE A 311 41.32 9.84 4.62
CA ILE A 311 40.51 11.02 5.00
C ILE A 311 39.78 11.62 3.79
N ILE A 312 40.44 11.69 2.63
CA ILE A 312 39.85 12.22 1.39
C ILE A 312 38.70 11.30 0.93
N GLU A 313 38.90 9.99 0.96
CA GLU A 313 37.91 8.99 0.57
C GLU A 313 36.69 9.02 1.50
N GLN A 314 36.88 9.17 2.82
CA GLN A 314 35.79 9.41 3.78
C GLN A 314 34.95 10.65 3.42
N ALA A 315 35.60 11.76 3.08
CA ALA A 315 34.91 13.00 2.71
C ALA A 315 34.09 12.82 1.42
N MET A 316 34.65 12.14 0.42
CA MET A 316 33.97 11.85 -0.84
C MET A 316 32.76 10.93 -0.64
N HIS A 317 32.89 9.86 0.15
CA HIS A 317 31.79 8.94 0.44
C HIS A 317 30.65 9.65 1.18
N ARG A 318 30.95 10.47 2.20
CA ARG A 318 29.93 11.29 2.89
C ARG A 318 29.15 12.19 1.93
N VAL A 319 29.85 12.89 1.04
CA VAL A 319 29.22 13.78 0.04
C VAL A 319 28.33 12.99 -0.92
N ALA A 320 28.74 11.78 -1.33
CA ALA A 320 27.93 10.91 -2.18
C ALA A 320 26.62 10.49 -1.51
N VAL A 321 26.69 10.02 -0.25
CA VAL A 321 25.52 9.62 0.54
C VAL A 321 24.56 10.80 0.76
N GLU A 322 25.07 11.98 1.12
CA GLU A 322 24.24 13.18 1.30
C GLU A 322 23.54 13.60 0.00
N LYS A 323 24.25 13.55 -1.13
CA LYS A 323 23.68 13.86 -2.45
C LYS A 323 22.53 12.91 -2.78
N GLN A 324 22.70 11.62 -2.54
CA GLN A 324 21.67 10.61 -2.79
C GLN A 324 20.45 10.79 -1.87
N ALA A 325 20.66 10.98 -0.56
CA ALA A 325 19.59 11.24 0.40
C ALA A 325 18.75 12.46 -0.01
N ARG A 326 19.39 13.51 -0.56
CA ARG A 326 18.69 14.68 -1.09
C ARG A 326 17.84 14.36 -2.32
N ILE A 327 18.36 13.60 -3.28
CA ILE A 327 17.61 13.20 -4.48
C ILE A 327 16.40 12.37 -4.08
N LEU A 328 16.58 11.41 -3.16
CA LEU A 328 15.51 10.54 -2.70
C LEU A 328 14.39 11.31 -1.97
N ARG A 329 14.72 12.37 -1.21
CA ARG A 329 13.72 13.29 -0.63
C ARG A 329 12.90 14.03 -1.69
N LEU A 330 13.53 14.46 -2.79
CA LEU A 330 12.82 15.12 -3.89
C LEU A 330 11.86 14.16 -4.60
N VAL A 331 12.31 12.93 -4.87
CA VAL A 331 11.47 11.88 -5.45
C VAL A 331 10.30 11.55 -4.51
N SER A 332 10.55 11.39 -3.22
CA SER A 332 9.52 11.15 -2.20
C SER A 332 8.46 12.26 -2.18
N GLY A 333 8.85 13.54 -2.22
CA GLY A 333 7.91 14.65 -2.28
C GLY A 333 7.01 14.61 -3.53
N ALA A 334 7.57 14.29 -4.69
CA ALA A 334 6.81 14.16 -5.93
C ALA A 334 5.86 12.96 -5.90
N LEU A 335 6.30 11.81 -5.39
CA LEU A 335 5.50 10.59 -5.25
C LEU A 335 4.34 10.77 -4.27
N ILE A 336 4.57 11.33 -3.09
CA ILE A 336 3.53 11.53 -2.06
C ILE A 336 2.43 12.49 -2.53
N SER A 337 2.78 13.48 -3.36
CA SER A 337 1.81 14.41 -3.95
C SER A 337 1.01 13.83 -5.14
N SER A 338 1.30 12.58 -5.53
CA SER A 338 0.67 11.92 -6.67
C SER A 338 -0.46 11.00 -6.21
N PHE A 339 -1.70 11.38 -6.54
CA PHE A 339 -2.91 10.61 -6.19
C PHE A 339 -3.46 9.74 -7.33
N ASP A 340 -2.64 9.52 -8.35
CA ASP A 340 -2.97 8.71 -9.53
C ASP A 340 -1.75 7.90 -10.00
N THR A 341 -2.00 6.66 -10.41
CA THR A 341 -0.96 5.71 -10.82
C THR A 341 -0.17 6.20 -12.04
N ASN A 342 -0.79 6.91 -12.99
CA ASN A 342 -0.08 7.44 -14.16
C ASN A 342 0.92 8.52 -13.75
N ARG A 343 0.52 9.40 -12.82
CA ARG A 343 1.40 10.45 -12.31
C ARG A 343 2.59 9.87 -11.54
N ILE A 344 2.35 8.83 -10.72
CA ILE A 344 3.43 8.09 -10.04
C ILE A 344 4.42 7.52 -11.05
N ARG A 345 3.91 6.87 -12.11
CA ARG A 345 4.72 6.35 -13.20
C ARG A 345 5.55 7.43 -13.89
N ASP A 346 4.95 8.58 -14.21
CA ASP A 346 5.66 9.67 -14.89
C ASP A 346 6.76 10.28 -14.00
N VAL A 347 6.50 10.41 -12.70
CA VAL A 347 7.52 10.81 -11.71
C VAL A 347 8.68 9.82 -11.71
N LEU A 348 8.41 8.51 -11.70
CA LEU A 348 9.45 7.50 -11.76
C LEU A 348 10.27 7.61 -13.04
N ILE A 349 9.64 7.68 -14.22
CA ILE A 349 10.33 7.84 -15.52
C ILE A 349 11.26 9.07 -15.51
N ALA A 350 10.80 10.20 -14.98
CA ALA A 350 11.56 11.45 -14.95
C ALA A 350 12.75 11.40 -13.98
N GLN A 351 12.66 10.61 -12.91
CA GLN A 351 13.66 10.60 -11.83
C GLN A 351 14.65 9.45 -11.91
N MET A 352 14.38 8.37 -12.66
CA MET A 352 15.31 7.24 -12.84
C MET A 352 16.74 7.69 -13.20
N PRO A 353 16.98 8.61 -14.16
CA PRO A 353 18.34 9.07 -14.47
C PRO A 353 19.05 9.73 -13.27
N ASN A 354 18.32 10.50 -12.46
CA ASN A 354 18.87 11.18 -11.30
C ASN A 354 19.24 10.20 -10.18
N LEU A 355 18.55 9.07 -10.12
CA LEU A 355 18.82 7.98 -9.18
C LEU A 355 19.95 7.06 -9.69
N GLY A 356 20.46 7.27 -10.90
CA GLY A 356 21.45 6.39 -11.53
C GLY A 356 20.87 5.06 -12.02
N ILE A 357 19.54 4.94 -12.08
CA ILE A 357 18.83 3.74 -12.49
C ILE A 357 18.63 3.79 -14.01
N SER A 358 19.12 2.79 -14.72
CA SER A 358 19.02 2.70 -16.19
C SER A 358 17.93 1.74 -16.65
N PHE A 359 17.35 0.98 -15.71
CA PHE A 359 16.29 0.01 -15.94
C PHE A 359 15.27 0.01 -14.80
N CYS A 360 13.98 0.08 -15.14
CA CYS A 360 12.92 -0.07 -14.16
C CYS A 360 11.67 -0.70 -14.80
N LEU A 361 11.22 -1.85 -14.29
CA LEU A 361 9.89 -2.39 -14.59
C LEU A 361 8.99 -2.28 -13.36
N MET A 362 7.72 -1.97 -13.57
CA MET A 362 6.71 -2.03 -12.51
C MET A 362 5.46 -2.73 -13.03
N ALA A 363 5.04 -3.78 -12.33
CA ALA A 363 3.78 -4.46 -12.57
C ALA A 363 2.89 -4.37 -11.33
N LEU A 364 1.61 -4.07 -11.50
CA LEU A 364 0.64 -3.90 -10.42
C LEU A 364 -0.41 -5.00 -10.44
N TYR A 365 -0.79 -5.50 -9.27
CA TYR A 365 -1.87 -6.47 -9.13
C TYR A 365 -3.23 -5.79 -9.23
N ASP A 366 -4.26 -6.53 -9.65
CA ASP A 366 -5.63 -6.02 -9.64
C ASP A 366 -6.18 -5.88 -8.22
N ASP A 367 -7.02 -4.86 -7.99
CA ASP A 367 -7.60 -4.46 -6.71
C ASP A 367 -8.43 -5.57 -6.05
N THR A 368 -8.94 -6.50 -6.86
CA THR A 368 -9.79 -7.63 -6.43
C THR A 368 -8.98 -8.82 -5.92
N GLN A 369 -7.69 -8.91 -6.27
CA GLN A 369 -6.79 -9.98 -5.85
C GLN A 369 -5.92 -9.60 -4.64
N ALA A 370 -6.01 -8.36 -4.18
CA ALA A 370 -5.28 -7.82 -3.03
C ALA A 370 -5.97 -8.07 -1.66
N GLU A 371 -7.00 -8.93 -1.62
CA GLU A 371 -7.72 -9.33 -0.41
C GLU A 371 -7.47 -10.80 -0.09
N THR A 372 -6.26 -11.12 0.36
CA THR A 372 -6.02 -12.32 1.14
C THR A 372 -5.41 -11.89 2.45
N SER A 373 -6.21 -11.97 3.52
CA SER A 373 -5.71 -11.92 4.88
C SER A 373 -4.55 -12.91 4.99
N LEU A 374 -3.40 -12.44 5.46
CA LEU A 374 -2.25 -13.30 5.76
C LEU A 374 -2.74 -14.50 6.59
N PRO A 375 -2.59 -15.75 6.12
CA PRO A 375 -2.60 -16.88 7.02
C PRO A 375 -1.49 -16.63 8.05
N GLU A 376 -1.72 -17.04 9.31
CA GLU A 376 -0.70 -17.00 10.36
C GLU A 376 0.65 -17.47 9.81
N MET A 377 1.71 -16.75 10.20
CA MET A 377 3.11 -16.93 9.79
C MET A 377 3.50 -18.41 9.61
N THR A 378 3.26 -18.92 8.41
CA THR A 378 3.80 -20.19 7.94
C THR A 378 4.80 -19.86 6.86
N THR A 379 5.99 -20.45 7.00
CA THR A 379 7.26 -20.06 6.38
C THR A 379 7.32 -20.08 4.85
N THR A 380 6.23 -20.41 4.15
CA THR A 380 6.18 -20.59 2.68
C THR A 380 4.79 -20.34 2.05
N GLY A 381 3.86 -19.67 2.73
CA GLY A 381 2.42 -19.76 2.42
C GLY A 381 1.76 -18.75 1.45
N LEU A 382 2.50 -17.88 0.75
CA LEU A 382 1.89 -16.90 -0.17
C LEU A 382 2.27 -17.21 -1.62
N THR A 383 1.27 -17.52 -2.44
CA THR A 383 1.43 -17.69 -3.89
C THR A 383 1.41 -16.34 -4.61
N LEU A 384 2.07 -16.24 -5.76
CA LEU A 384 1.93 -15.07 -6.63
C LEU A 384 0.49 -14.91 -7.14
N PRO A 385 -0.09 -13.68 -7.15
CA PRO A 385 -1.32 -13.42 -7.88
C PRO A 385 -1.15 -13.81 -9.35
N ALA A 386 -2.17 -14.39 -9.98
CA ALA A 386 -2.04 -14.99 -11.32
C ALA A 386 -1.74 -13.96 -12.41
N ALA A 387 -2.27 -12.75 -12.28
CA ALA A 387 -2.14 -11.70 -13.28
C ALA A 387 -1.68 -10.37 -12.64
N ALA A 388 -0.95 -9.59 -13.43
CA ALA A 388 -0.53 -8.24 -13.11
C ALA A 388 -0.60 -7.37 -14.37
N THR A 389 -0.74 -6.07 -14.21
CA THR A 389 -0.61 -5.11 -15.32
C THR A 389 0.78 -4.52 -15.29
N LEU A 390 1.58 -4.76 -16.33
CA LEU A 390 2.84 -4.06 -16.55
C LEU A 390 2.51 -2.60 -16.89
N VAL A 391 2.80 -1.69 -15.97
CA VAL A 391 2.47 -0.26 -16.09
C VAL A 391 3.68 0.59 -16.46
N LEU A 392 4.90 0.15 -16.13
CA LEU A 392 6.15 0.85 -16.41
C LEU A 392 7.18 -0.10 -17.01
N ALA A 393 7.80 0.32 -18.13
CA ALA A 393 8.93 -0.34 -18.75
C ALA A 393 10.02 0.65 -19.14
N TYR A 394 10.71 1.20 -18.14
CA TYR A 394 11.80 2.14 -18.34
C TYR A 394 13.10 1.43 -18.68
N ASP A 395 13.67 1.79 -19.83
CA ASP A 395 15.05 1.48 -20.21
C ASP A 395 15.67 2.75 -20.79
N ALA A 396 16.82 3.17 -20.26
CA ALA A 396 17.51 4.38 -20.71
C ALA A 396 17.89 4.33 -22.20
N SER A 397 18.04 3.13 -22.77
CA SER A 397 18.33 2.92 -24.19
C SER A 397 17.10 2.89 -25.11
N MET A 398 15.89 2.82 -24.54
CA MET A 398 14.64 2.74 -25.31
C MET A 398 13.93 4.10 -25.47
N PRO A 399 13.17 4.29 -26.56
CA PRO A 399 12.32 5.47 -26.76
C PRO A 399 11.37 5.72 -25.59
N GLU A 400 10.95 6.97 -25.40
CA GLU A 400 10.08 7.33 -24.28
C GLU A 400 8.68 6.70 -24.38
N ASP A 401 8.15 6.56 -25.60
CA ASP A 401 6.80 6.03 -25.86
C ASP A 401 6.63 4.57 -25.46
N THR A 402 7.72 3.78 -25.45
CA THR A 402 7.67 2.37 -25.06
C THR A 402 7.65 2.16 -23.54
N ARG A 403 7.82 3.24 -22.75
CA ARG A 403 7.95 3.17 -21.29
C ARG A 403 6.61 3.01 -20.56
N ARG A 404 5.49 3.16 -21.26
CA ARG A 404 4.11 3.13 -20.73
C ARG A 404 3.30 1.99 -21.38
N PRO A 405 3.61 0.71 -21.10
CA PRO A 405 3.03 -0.42 -21.81
C PRO A 405 1.55 -0.68 -21.50
N ASP A 406 1.10 -0.41 -20.27
CA ASP A 406 -0.28 -0.66 -19.78
C ASP A 406 -0.85 -2.02 -20.24
N ARG A 407 -0.03 -3.07 -20.09
CA ARG A 407 -0.26 -4.40 -20.66
C ARG A 407 -0.53 -5.42 -19.56
N LEU A 408 -1.63 -6.18 -19.69
CA LEU A 408 -1.89 -7.33 -18.83
C LEU A 408 -0.88 -8.45 -19.11
N ILE A 409 -0.30 -9.00 -18.06
CA ILE A 409 0.70 -10.08 -18.11
C ILE A 409 0.33 -11.17 -17.10
N ARG A 410 0.79 -12.40 -17.35
CA ARG A 410 0.85 -13.39 -16.27
C ARG A 410 1.98 -12.98 -15.34
N THR A 411 1.73 -12.96 -14.04
CA THR A 411 2.72 -12.51 -13.06
C THR A 411 3.98 -13.36 -13.12
N GLU A 412 3.82 -14.67 -13.34
CA GLU A 412 4.91 -15.65 -13.44
C GLU A 412 5.89 -15.35 -14.59
N ASP A 413 5.42 -14.66 -15.65
CA ASP A 413 6.24 -14.30 -16.80
C ASP A 413 7.05 -13.01 -16.56
N PHE A 414 6.90 -12.33 -15.42
CA PHE A 414 7.44 -10.97 -15.17
C PHE A 414 8.95 -10.87 -15.41
N ILE A 415 9.70 -11.94 -15.11
CA ILE A 415 11.14 -12.03 -15.38
C ILE A 415 11.47 -12.99 -16.52
N SER A 416 10.53 -13.31 -17.40
CA SER A 416 10.81 -14.04 -18.63
C SER A 416 11.65 -13.19 -19.60
N GLY A 417 12.32 -13.83 -20.55
CA GLY A 417 12.94 -13.12 -21.67
C GLY A 417 11.98 -12.32 -22.55
N GLU A 418 10.67 -12.60 -22.52
CA GLU A 418 9.65 -11.86 -23.28
C GLU A 418 9.32 -10.51 -22.62
N ILE A 419 9.10 -10.50 -21.31
CA ILE A 419 8.74 -9.29 -20.56
C ILE A 419 9.97 -8.47 -20.19
N MET A 420 11.06 -9.17 -19.87
CA MET A 420 12.35 -8.59 -19.53
C MET A 420 13.41 -9.03 -20.55
N PRO A 421 13.32 -8.55 -21.81
CA PRO A 421 14.33 -8.79 -22.84
C PRO A 421 15.57 -7.98 -22.48
N LEU A 422 16.48 -8.62 -21.74
CA LEU A 422 17.77 -8.03 -21.41
C LEU A 422 18.65 -8.04 -22.67
N SER A 423 18.50 -7.00 -23.49
CA SER A 423 19.33 -6.75 -24.69
C SER A 423 20.81 -6.57 -24.33
N SER A 424 21.07 -6.08 -23.11
CA SER A 424 22.36 -5.98 -22.45
C SER A 424 22.34 -6.73 -21.13
N ARG A 425 23.51 -7.21 -20.69
CA ARG A 425 23.68 -7.88 -19.40
C ARG A 425 23.34 -6.91 -18.26
N ARG A 426 22.47 -7.33 -17.34
CA ARG A 426 22.07 -6.52 -16.18
C ARG A 426 21.96 -7.36 -14.91
N SER A 427 22.21 -6.72 -13.79
CA SER A 427 21.84 -7.24 -12.47
C SER A 427 20.60 -6.46 -12.03
N VAL A 428 19.53 -7.15 -11.70
CA VAL A 428 18.21 -6.57 -11.43
C VAL A 428 17.74 -7.03 -10.06
N ILE A 429 17.37 -6.09 -9.19
CA ILE A 429 16.75 -6.39 -7.89
C ILE A 429 15.23 -6.39 -8.03
N LEU A 430 14.60 -7.41 -7.44
CA LEU A 430 13.15 -7.59 -7.42
C LEU A 430 12.61 -7.18 -6.05
N LEU A 431 11.70 -6.21 -6.05
CA LEU A 431 11.15 -5.60 -4.85
C LEU A 431 9.62 -5.76 -4.88
N PRO A 432 9.01 -6.52 -3.96
CA PRO A 432 7.55 -6.57 -3.85
C PRO A 432 7.04 -5.19 -3.39
N LEU A 433 5.99 -4.70 -4.02
CA LEU A 433 5.30 -3.48 -3.60
C LEU A 433 4.16 -3.87 -2.67
N TYR A 434 4.15 -3.34 -1.45
CA TYR A 434 3.16 -3.67 -0.42
C TYR A 434 2.93 -2.51 0.54
N PHE A 435 1.73 -2.45 1.12
CA PHE A 435 1.40 -1.50 2.19
C PHE A 435 0.58 -2.22 3.27
N GLY A 436 1.13 -2.31 4.48
CA GLY A 436 0.55 -3.17 5.53
C GLY A 436 0.55 -4.63 5.09
N ASP A 437 -0.64 -5.24 5.05
CA ASP A 437 -0.89 -6.60 4.59
C ASP A 437 -1.28 -6.68 3.09
N ARG A 438 -1.40 -5.54 2.40
CA ARG A 438 -1.83 -5.50 1.00
C ARG A 438 -0.65 -5.56 0.05
N ARG A 439 -0.72 -6.48 -0.92
CA ARG A 439 0.21 -6.58 -2.04
C ARG A 439 -0.27 -5.70 -3.19
N LEU A 440 0.59 -4.82 -3.67
CA LEU A 440 0.29 -3.85 -4.72
C LEU A 440 0.90 -4.24 -6.06
N GLY A 441 2.03 -4.95 -6.06
CA GLY A 441 2.72 -5.31 -7.29
C GLY A 441 4.17 -5.75 -7.09
N ILE A 442 4.95 -5.64 -8.16
CA ILE A 442 6.39 -5.94 -8.20
C ILE A 442 7.09 -4.78 -8.91
N LEU A 443 8.21 -4.33 -8.34
CA LEU A 443 9.13 -3.36 -8.90
C LEU A 443 10.47 -4.06 -9.17
N ALA A 444 11.00 -3.93 -10.38
CA ALA A 444 12.31 -4.44 -10.74
C ALA A 444 13.22 -3.27 -11.15
N LEU A 445 14.40 -3.17 -10.57
CA LEU A 445 15.35 -2.08 -10.81
C LEU A 445 16.71 -2.65 -11.16
N ASP A 446 17.45 -2.05 -12.08
CA ASP A 446 18.86 -2.41 -12.22
C ASP A 446 19.68 -1.90 -11.03
N ILE A 447 20.74 -2.64 -10.74
CA ILE A 447 21.72 -2.33 -9.69
C ILE A 447 22.92 -1.62 -10.33
N ALA A 448 22.69 -0.78 -11.36
CA ALA A 448 23.74 -0.19 -12.17
C ALA A 448 24.57 0.79 -11.33
N SER A 449 25.68 0.27 -10.79
CA SER A 449 26.61 0.89 -9.83
C SER A 449 26.09 0.83 -8.39
N PHE A 450 26.76 0.00 -7.59
CA PHE A 450 26.56 -0.25 -6.15
C PHE A 450 26.70 0.98 -5.23
N SER A 451 26.58 2.20 -5.74
CA SER A 451 26.65 3.42 -4.93
C SER A 451 25.39 3.53 -4.09
N ASP A 452 25.47 3.08 -2.85
CA ASP A 452 24.76 3.58 -1.67
C ASP A 452 23.23 3.71 -1.69
N PHE A 453 22.58 3.14 -2.71
CA PHE A 453 21.17 3.35 -2.96
C PHE A 453 20.28 2.49 -2.05
N ALA A 454 19.44 3.13 -1.25
CA ALA A 454 18.44 2.48 -0.41
C ALA A 454 17.21 2.03 -1.24
N PHE A 455 17.34 0.91 -1.96
CA PHE A 455 16.26 0.31 -2.77
C PHE A 455 14.97 0.09 -1.95
N ASP A 456 15.11 -0.33 -0.70
CA ASP A 456 13.99 -0.52 0.22
C ASP A 456 13.23 0.79 0.48
N MET A 457 13.95 1.91 0.64
CA MET A 457 13.31 3.20 0.84
C MET A 457 12.56 3.64 -0.41
N LEU A 458 13.13 3.46 -1.61
CA LEU A 458 12.39 3.76 -2.86
C LEU A 458 11.14 2.88 -2.98
N ARG A 459 11.25 1.58 -2.74
CA ARG A 459 10.12 0.64 -2.72
C ARG A 459 9.02 1.11 -1.76
N ASP A 460 9.37 1.51 -0.55
CA ASP A 460 8.41 1.95 0.47
C ASP A 460 7.69 3.22 0.04
N GLN A 461 8.40 4.18 -0.55
CA GLN A 461 7.82 5.41 -1.08
C GLN A 461 6.87 5.14 -2.26
N VAL A 462 7.27 4.26 -3.19
CA VAL A 462 6.42 3.85 -4.31
C VAL A 462 5.18 3.12 -3.81
N SER A 463 5.33 2.20 -2.86
CA SER A 463 4.22 1.44 -2.29
C SER A 463 3.21 2.35 -1.56
N ALA A 464 3.70 3.30 -0.76
CA ALA A 464 2.84 4.27 -0.08
C ALA A 464 2.09 5.17 -1.07
N ALA A 465 2.75 5.66 -2.12
CA ALA A 465 2.12 6.48 -3.16
C ALA A 465 1.04 5.69 -3.93
N LEU A 466 1.34 4.46 -4.33
CA LEU A 466 0.39 3.59 -5.03
C LEU A 466 -0.85 3.29 -4.17
N TYR A 467 -0.65 3.00 -2.88
CA TYR A 467 -1.76 2.80 -1.96
C TYR A 467 -2.59 4.08 -1.78
N GLY A 468 -1.96 5.24 -1.70
CA GLY A 468 -2.64 6.54 -1.68
C GLY A 468 -3.49 6.78 -2.94
N ALA A 469 -2.96 6.47 -4.13
CA ALA A 469 -3.69 6.55 -5.39
C ALA A 469 -4.90 5.60 -5.43
N LEU A 470 -4.73 4.36 -4.95
CA LEU A 470 -5.81 3.38 -4.81
C LEU A 470 -6.94 3.90 -3.89
N LEU A 471 -6.58 4.41 -2.70
CA LEU A 471 -7.56 4.97 -1.76
C LEU A 471 -8.31 6.15 -2.38
N ASN A 472 -7.59 7.02 -3.11
CA ASN A 472 -8.22 8.15 -3.78
C ASN A 472 -9.20 7.70 -4.87
N ARG A 473 -8.84 6.69 -5.69
CA ARG A 473 -9.73 6.10 -6.71
C ARG A 473 -11.00 5.52 -6.08
N ARG A 474 -10.87 4.78 -4.98
CA ARG A 474 -12.00 4.20 -4.24
C ARG A 474 -12.90 5.29 -3.65
N ARG A 475 -12.30 6.34 -3.08
CA ARG A 475 -13.05 7.49 -2.55
C ARG A 475 -13.85 8.18 -3.66
N SER A 476 -13.24 8.52 -4.78
CA SER A 476 -13.93 9.18 -5.91
C SER A 476 -15.04 8.31 -6.50
N ALA A 477 -14.84 6.99 -6.61
CA ALA A 477 -15.89 6.08 -7.05
C ALA A 477 -17.06 5.98 -6.05
N ALA A 478 -16.78 6.02 -4.74
CA ALA A 478 -17.80 6.04 -3.71
C ALA A 478 -18.58 7.38 -3.68
N GLU A 479 -17.89 8.51 -3.85
CA GLU A 479 -18.50 9.85 -3.94
C GLU A 479 -19.44 9.96 -5.15
N LEU A 480 -19.06 9.42 -6.30
CA LEU A 480 -19.93 9.38 -7.48
C LEU A 480 -21.19 8.54 -7.21
N LYS A 481 -21.04 7.32 -6.68
CA LYS A 481 -22.18 6.45 -6.33
C LYS A 481 -23.10 7.10 -5.29
N LEU A 482 -22.54 7.82 -4.32
CA LEU A 482 -23.31 8.55 -3.32
C LEU A 482 -24.13 9.67 -3.98
N THR A 483 -23.52 10.41 -4.90
CA THR A 483 -24.20 11.49 -5.63
C THR A 483 -25.36 10.94 -6.46
N GLU A 484 -25.14 9.87 -7.23
CA GLU A 484 -26.19 9.20 -8.01
C GLU A 484 -27.33 8.67 -7.11
N ALA A 485 -27.01 8.12 -5.94
CA ALA A 485 -28.00 7.66 -4.97
C ALA A 485 -28.81 8.83 -4.38
N MET A 486 -28.17 9.97 -4.10
CA MET A 486 -28.84 11.17 -3.61
C MET A 486 -29.81 11.76 -4.65
N GLU A 487 -29.43 11.78 -5.93
CA GLU A 487 -30.31 12.24 -7.02
C GLU A 487 -31.56 11.36 -7.16
N LYS A 488 -31.39 10.03 -7.18
CA LYS A 488 -32.52 9.09 -7.20
C LYS A 488 -33.43 9.23 -5.99
N LEU A 489 -32.85 9.42 -4.81
CA LEU A 489 -33.63 9.64 -3.58
C LEU A 489 -34.44 10.94 -3.66
N ALA A 490 -33.88 12.01 -4.23
CA ALA A 490 -34.60 13.26 -4.44
C ALA A 490 -35.76 13.11 -5.43
N GLU A 491 -35.57 12.33 -6.50
CA GLU A 491 -36.62 12.00 -7.48
C GLU A 491 -37.76 11.20 -6.83
N TYR A 492 -37.45 10.11 -6.11
CA TYR A 492 -38.46 9.33 -5.40
C TYR A 492 -39.20 10.15 -4.33
N ASN A 493 -38.50 11.03 -3.59
CA ASN A 493 -39.15 11.91 -2.63
C ASN A 493 -40.13 12.87 -3.31
N LYS A 494 -39.81 13.37 -4.51
CA LYS A 494 -40.71 14.22 -5.29
C LYS A 494 -41.95 13.45 -5.77
N GLU A 495 -41.77 12.23 -6.27
CA GLU A 495 -42.88 11.35 -6.67
C GLU A 495 -43.79 10.99 -5.49
N LEU A 496 -43.20 10.61 -4.35
CA LEU A 496 -43.94 10.32 -3.12
C LEU A 496 -44.73 11.53 -2.63
N THR A 497 -44.15 12.74 -2.72
CA THR A 497 -44.86 13.97 -2.38
C THR A 497 -46.04 14.20 -3.33
N HIS A 498 -45.86 13.99 -4.63
CA HIS A 498 -46.94 14.12 -5.61
C HIS A 498 -48.08 13.11 -5.38
N LEU A 499 -47.75 11.85 -5.08
CA LEU A 499 -48.74 10.82 -4.75
C LEU A 499 -49.47 11.12 -3.42
N ALA A 500 -48.73 11.57 -2.40
CA ALA A 500 -49.30 11.88 -1.09
C ALA A 500 -50.20 13.13 -1.07
N GLN A 501 -50.13 14.00 -2.09
CA GLN A 501 -50.91 15.24 -2.18
C GLN A 501 -52.12 15.15 -3.12
N ARG A 502 -52.39 14.00 -3.74
CA ARG A 502 -53.51 13.81 -4.68
C ARG A 502 -54.58 12.89 -4.09
N ASP A 503 -55.83 13.10 -4.49
CA ASP A 503 -56.96 12.22 -4.18
C ASP A 503 -57.00 11.07 -5.20
N GLU A 504 -56.98 9.82 -4.71
CA GLU A 504 -56.85 8.62 -5.55
C GLU A 504 -58.02 8.44 -6.53
N LEU A 505 -59.23 8.85 -6.15
CA LEU A 505 -60.43 8.68 -6.98
C LEU A 505 -60.52 9.73 -8.09
N THR A 506 -60.19 10.99 -7.80
CA THR A 506 -60.45 12.12 -8.69
C THR A 506 -59.21 12.67 -9.40
N GLY A 507 -58.00 12.38 -8.91
CA GLY A 507 -56.75 12.97 -9.40
C GLY A 507 -56.57 14.47 -9.04
N LEU A 508 -57.52 15.07 -8.33
CA LEU A 508 -57.39 16.42 -7.77
C LEU A 508 -56.39 16.43 -6.60
N TYR A 509 -56.01 17.62 -6.10
CA TYR A 509 -55.29 17.68 -4.83
C TYR A 509 -56.19 17.13 -3.70
N ASN A 510 -55.62 16.41 -2.74
CA ASN A 510 -56.34 16.02 -1.53
C ASN A 510 -56.29 17.16 -0.50
N ARG A 511 -56.94 16.96 0.66
CA ARG A 511 -56.96 17.95 1.75
C ARG A 511 -55.58 18.45 2.17
N ARG A 512 -54.60 17.55 2.24
CA ARG A 512 -53.22 17.90 2.63
C ARG A 512 -52.55 18.74 1.54
N GLY A 513 -52.64 18.30 0.28
CA GLY A 513 -52.09 19.03 -0.86
C GLY A 513 -52.71 20.43 -1.02
N PHE A 514 -54.01 20.56 -0.77
CA PHE A 514 -54.68 21.86 -0.76
C PHE A 514 -54.11 22.82 0.28
N LEU A 515 -54.04 22.39 1.54
CA LEU A 515 -53.57 23.25 2.64
C LEU A 515 -52.12 23.72 2.40
N ASP A 516 -51.24 22.80 2.01
CA ASP A 516 -49.83 23.11 1.71
C ASP A 516 -49.71 24.18 0.61
N LEU A 517 -50.44 24.03 -0.50
CA LEU A 517 -50.39 24.94 -1.64
C LEU A 517 -51.10 26.27 -1.35
N ALA A 518 -52.23 26.24 -0.64
CA ALA A 518 -53.00 27.42 -0.28
C ALA A 518 -52.24 28.31 0.71
N GLU A 519 -51.61 27.72 1.73
CA GLU A 519 -50.73 28.48 2.64
C GLU A 519 -49.57 29.13 1.90
N HIS A 520 -48.94 28.40 0.98
CA HIS A 520 -47.83 28.94 0.19
C HIS A 520 -48.28 30.12 -0.68
N ALA A 521 -49.43 29.98 -1.38
CA ALA A 521 -49.99 31.05 -2.20
C ALA A 521 -50.29 32.32 -1.38
N LEU A 522 -50.92 32.16 -0.21
CA LEU A 522 -51.29 33.27 0.67
C LEU A 522 -50.09 33.94 1.36
N ARG A 523 -48.94 33.26 1.51
CA ARG A 523 -47.69 33.89 1.97
C ARG A 523 -47.12 34.87 0.94
N SER A 524 -47.29 34.59 -0.35
CA SER A 524 -46.71 35.37 -1.44
C SER A 524 -47.51 36.64 -1.77
N MET A 525 -48.84 36.59 -1.69
CA MET A 525 -49.73 37.72 -1.95
C MET A 525 -51.07 37.47 -1.26
N LYS A 526 -51.53 38.36 -0.36
CA LYS A 526 -52.79 38.15 0.36
C LYS A 526 -54.03 38.67 -0.39
N LYS A 527 -53.93 39.84 -1.06
CA LYS A 527 -55.08 40.48 -1.72
C LYS A 527 -55.45 39.77 -3.04
N GLY A 528 -56.76 39.64 -3.29
CA GLY A 528 -57.29 39.14 -4.57
C GLY A 528 -57.45 37.62 -4.69
N HIS A 529 -57.29 36.88 -3.58
CA HIS A 529 -57.62 35.45 -3.52
C HIS A 529 -59.11 35.24 -3.28
N VAL A 530 -59.69 34.25 -3.95
CA VAL A 530 -61.09 33.83 -3.82
C VAL A 530 -61.13 32.34 -3.60
N LEU A 531 -61.88 31.91 -2.58
CA LEU A 531 -62.04 30.52 -2.22
C LEU A 531 -63.48 30.08 -2.49
N PHE A 532 -63.61 28.96 -3.18
CA PHE A 532 -64.88 28.29 -3.48
C PHE A 532 -64.90 26.99 -2.66
N ILE A 533 -65.90 26.78 -1.81
CA ILE A 533 -66.21 25.46 -1.25
C ILE A 533 -67.42 24.93 -2.02
N ILE A 534 -67.29 23.72 -2.54
CA ILE A 534 -68.26 23.13 -3.45
C ILE A 534 -68.65 21.77 -2.90
N ASP A 535 -69.95 21.54 -2.74
CA ASP A 535 -70.47 20.26 -2.28
C ASP A 535 -71.33 19.59 -3.37
N LEU A 536 -71.11 18.30 -3.59
CA LEU A 536 -71.93 17.49 -4.49
C LEU A 536 -73.25 17.10 -3.80
N ASP A 537 -74.32 17.77 -4.19
CA ASP A 537 -75.63 17.60 -3.55
C ASP A 537 -76.15 16.16 -3.76
N GLY A 538 -76.61 15.52 -2.68
CA GLY A 538 -77.38 14.26 -2.78
C GLY A 538 -76.57 12.99 -2.98
N LEU A 539 -75.24 13.02 -2.81
CA LEU A 539 -74.37 11.86 -2.98
C LEU A 539 -74.83 10.62 -2.19
N LYS A 540 -75.30 10.79 -0.96
CA LYS A 540 -75.85 9.69 -0.15
C LYS A 540 -77.04 8.99 -0.83
N SER A 541 -77.96 9.75 -1.42
CA SER A 541 -79.10 9.17 -2.14
C SER A 541 -78.65 8.45 -3.40
N ILE A 542 -77.63 8.96 -4.10
CA ILE A 542 -77.05 8.28 -5.26
C ILE A 542 -76.47 6.92 -4.83
N ASN A 543 -75.70 6.89 -3.74
CA ASN A 543 -75.15 5.66 -3.18
C ASN A 543 -76.22 4.66 -2.75
N ASP A 544 -77.23 5.12 -2.02
CA ASP A 544 -78.28 4.27 -1.46
C ASP A 544 -79.18 3.67 -2.55
N ASN A 545 -79.41 4.39 -3.66
CA ASN A 545 -80.31 3.97 -4.74
C ASN A 545 -79.61 3.30 -5.92
N HIS A 546 -78.34 3.62 -6.20
CA HIS A 546 -77.62 3.19 -7.41
C HIS A 546 -76.27 2.52 -7.12
N GLY A 547 -75.88 2.42 -5.85
CA GLY A 547 -74.64 1.77 -5.41
C GLY A 547 -73.42 2.70 -5.42
N HIS A 548 -72.39 2.31 -4.66
CA HIS A 548 -71.19 3.12 -4.46
C HIS A 548 -70.39 3.40 -5.74
N LEU A 549 -70.39 2.48 -6.72
CA LEU A 549 -69.71 2.71 -8.00
C LEU A 549 -70.31 3.91 -8.76
N GLU A 550 -71.64 4.09 -8.69
CA GLU A 550 -72.31 5.23 -9.30
C GLU A 550 -72.09 6.52 -8.51
N GLY A 551 -71.93 6.44 -7.19
CA GLY A 551 -71.45 7.56 -6.38
C GLY A 551 -70.04 8.00 -6.76
N ASP A 552 -69.12 7.05 -6.95
CA ASP A 552 -67.76 7.33 -7.41
C ASP A 552 -67.76 7.99 -8.80
N ASN A 553 -68.60 7.53 -9.73
CA ASN A 553 -68.79 8.16 -11.03
C ASN A 553 -69.34 9.60 -10.92
N ALA A 554 -70.24 9.86 -9.98
CA ALA A 554 -70.76 11.20 -9.71
C ALA A 554 -69.64 12.13 -9.21
N ILE A 555 -68.79 11.64 -8.30
CA ILE A 555 -67.65 12.36 -7.73
C ILE A 555 -66.58 12.65 -8.81
N VAL A 556 -66.24 11.67 -9.64
CA VAL A 556 -65.30 11.85 -10.76
C VAL A 556 -65.84 12.86 -11.78
N SER A 557 -67.15 12.80 -12.06
CA SER A 557 -67.80 13.75 -12.96
C SER A 557 -67.78 15.16 -12.38
N ALA A 558 -68.00 15.28 -11.08
CA ALA A 558 -67.89 16.54 -10.37
C ALA A 558 -66.47 17.13 -10.46
N ALA A 559 -65.46 16.33 -10.12
CA ALA A 559 -64.06 16.71 -10.21
C ALA A 559 -63.66 17.18 -11.61
N ARG A 560 -64.16 16.51 -12.65
CA ARG A 560 -63.89 16.87 -14.04
C ARG A 560 -64.53 18.21 -14.43
N ILE A 561 -65.79 18.45 -14.03
CA ILE A 561 -66.47 19.73 -14.25
C ILE A 561 -65.69 20.87 -13.61
N LEU A 562 -65.21 20.68 -12.37
CA LEU A 562 -64.43 21.68 -11.67
C LEU A 562 -63.08 21.92 -12.36
N SER A 563 -62.36 20.85 -12.72
CA SER A 563 -61.08 20.95 -13.42
C SER A 563 -61.18 21.68 -14.77
N GLU A 564 -62.27 21.49 -15.51
CA GLU A 564 -62.52 22.14 -16.80
C GLU A 564 -63.04 23.59 -16.63
N SER A 565 -63.64 23.90 -15.47
CA SER A 565 -64.22 25.23 -15.20
C SER A 565 -63.19 26.24 -14.68
N PHE A 566 -62.18 25.78 -13.96
CA PHE A 566 -61.10 26.60 -13.39
C PHE A 566 -59.84 26.59 -14.25
N ARG A 567 -58.94 27.55 -14.03
CA ARG A 567 -57.68 27.67 -14.79
C ARG A 567 -56.64 26.70 -14.22
N GLN A 568 -55.65 26.35 -15.03
CA GLN A 568 -54.52 25.51 -14.59
C GLN A 568 -53.72 26.13 -13.42
N SER A 569 -53.77 27.46 -13.25
CA SER A 569 -53.14 28.18 -12.14
C SER A 569 -53.93 28.12 -10.82
N ASP A 570 -55.18 27.64 -10.85
CA ASP A 570 -56.05 27.56 -9.68
C ASP A 570 -55.82 26.23 -8.95
N ILE A 571 -55.88 26.25 -7.62
CA ILE A 571 -55.67 25.04 -6.80
C ILE A 571 -57.03 24.39 -6.60
N VAL A 572 -57.31 23.32 -7.35
CA VAL A 572 -58.56 22.54 -7.26
C VAL A 572 -58.30 21.27 -6.46
N ALA A 573 -59.08 21.06 -5.40
CA ALA A 573 -58.88 19.95 -4.46
C ALA A 573 -60.19 19.30 -4.01
N ARG A 574 -60.11 18.03 -3.62
CA ARG A 574 -61.15 17.31 -2.88
C ARG A 574 -60.72 17.18 -1.42
N ILE A 575 -61.54 17.71 -0.51
CA ILE A 575 -61.22 17.80 0.93
C ILE A 575 -62.03 16.82 1.78
N GLY A 576 -63.14 16.31 1.25
CA GLY A 576 -64.04 15.37 1.91
C GLY A 576 -64.68 14.38 0.92
N GLY A 577 -65.75 13.70 1.36
CA GLY A 577 -66.44 12.69 0.54
C GLY A 577 -67.06 13.29 -0.73
N ASP A 578 -67.92 14.28 -0.54
CA ASP A 578 -68.64 15.08 -1.54
C ASP A 578 -68.10 16.53 -1.67
N GLU A 579 -67.13 16.90 -0.83
CA GLU A 579 -66.64 18.26 -0.69
C GLU A 579 -65.36 18.53 -1.48
N PHE A 580 -65.41 19.61 -2.26
CA PHE A 580 -64.32 20.15 -3.04
C PHE A 580 -64.03 21.58 -2.62
N VAL A 581 -62.80 22.01 -2.85
CA VAL A 581 -62.37 23.39 -2.60
C VAL A 581 -61.52 23.88 -3.76
N VAL A 582 -61.68 25.15 -4.11
CA VAL A 582 -60.85 25.81 -5.11
C VAL A 582 -60.33 27.12 -4.56
N LEU A 583 -59.01 27.31 -4.61
CA LEU A 583 -58.38 28.61 -4.37
C LEU A 583 -57.93 29.20 -5.70
N SER A 584 -58.46 30.37 -6.03
CA SER A 584 -58.07 31.14 -7.21
C SER A 584 -57.63 32.54 -6.83
N GLN A 585 -56.97 33.23 -7.76
CA GLN A 585 -56.32 34.51 -7.55
C GLN A 585 -56.65 35.47 -8.71
N LYS A 586 -56.65 36.77 -8.39
CA LYS A 586 -56.92 37.88 -9.34
C LYS A 586 -58.32 37.80 -9.98
N MET A 587 -59.34 37.50 -9.17
CA MET A 587 -60.73 37.49 -9.63
C MET A 587 -61.47 38.76 -9.23
N SER A 588 -62.18 39.36 -10.19
CA SER A 588 -63.18 40.40 -9.93
C SER A 588 -64.54 39.77 -9.58
N PRO A 589 -65.48 40.53 -8.96
CA PRO A 589 -66.83 40.02 -8.71
C PRO A 589 -67.55 39.49 -9.97
N ALA A 590 -67.27 40.08 -11.15
CA ALA A 590 -67.80 39.61 -12.42
C ALA A 590 -67.21 38.25 -12.83
N ASP A 591 -65.93 38.00 -12.55
CA ASP A 591 -65.27 36.71 -12.83
C ASP A 591 -65.83 35.60 -11.96
N ILE A 592 -66.13 35.89 -10.68
CA ILE A 592 -66.75 34.94 -9.75
C ILE A 592 -68.13 34.51 -10.29
N ALA A 593 -68.95 35.48 -10.70
CA ALA A 593 -70.27 35.20 -11.28
C ALA A 593 -70.18 34.39 -12.58
N LEU A 594 -69.20 34.70 -13.44
CA LEU A 594 -68.97 33.97 -14.69
C LEU A 594 -68.54 32.52 -14.44
N ILE A 595 -67.71 32.27 -13.43
CA ILE A 595 -67.29 30.91 -13.06
C ILE A 595 -68.46 30.11 -12.49
N ARG A 596 -69.27 30.70 -11.60
CA ARG A 596 -70.47 30.05 -11.08
C ARG A 596 -71.40 29.64 -12.21
N SER A 597 -71.70 30.56 -13.14
CA SER A 597 -72.53 30.29 -14.31
C SER A 597 -71.94 29.21 -15.24
N ARG A 598 -70.60 29.17 -15.37
CA ARG A 598 -69.90 28.13 -16.14
C ARG A 598 -70.03 26.76 -15.50
N ILE A 599 -69.86 26.65 -14.18
CA ILE A 599 -70.03 25.40 -13.44
C ILE A 599 -71.47 24.91 -13.60
N GLU A 600 -72.46 25.77 -13.40
CA GLU A 600 -73.88 25.45 -13.58
C GLU A 600 -74.17 24.95 -15.00
N THR A 601 -73.68 25.65 -16.02
CA THR A 601 -73.85 25.26 -17.43
C THR A 601 -73.21 23.91 -17.72
N SER A 602 -72.01 23.65 -17.19
CA SER A 602 -71.29 22.38 -17.33
C SER A 602 -72.03 21.23 -16.63
N VAL A 603 -72.58 21.47 -15.43
CA VAL A 603 -73.43 20.51 -14.71
C VAL A 603 -74.68 20.19 -15.53
N ASP A 604 -75.38 21.20 -16.04
CA ASP A 604 -76.58 20.99 -16.86
C ASP A 604 -76.29 20.30 -18.20
N SER A 605 -75.14 20.57 -18.81
CA SER A 605 -74.69 19.87 -20.01
C SER A 605 -74.39 18.40 -19.71
N ARG A 606 -73.68 18.13 -18.60
CA ARG A 606 -73.36 16.77 -18.16
C ARG A 606 -74.63 15.98 -17.80
N ASN A 607 -75.61 16.59 -17.15
CA ASN A 607 -76.90 15.97 -16.87
C ASN A 607 -77.67 15.59 -18.14
N ARG A 608 -77.56 16.38 -19.22
CA ARG A 608 -78.22 16.10 -20.50
C ARG A 608 -77.51 15.01 -21.32
N THR A 609 -76.19 14.93 -21.23
CA THR A 609 -75.36 14.10 -22.12
C THR A 609 -74.73 12.88 -21.44
N GLY A 610 -74.71 12.84 -20.11
CA GLY A 610 -73.96 11.85 -19.32
C GLY A 610 -74.65 10.50 -19.13
N GLY A 611 -75.96 10.40 -19.40
CA GLY A 611 -76.70 9.13 -19.30
C GLY A 611 -76.82 8.56 -17.88
N TYR A 612 -76.56 9.35 -16.84
CA TYR A 612 -76.66 8.93 -15.44
C TYR A 612 -78.12 8.72 -15.03
N PRO A 613 -78.42 7.74 -14.16
CA PRO A 613 -79.77 7.52 -13.64
C PRO A 613 -80.22 8.56 -12.59
N TYR A 614 -79.36 9.54 -12.29
CA TYR A 614 -79.57 10.64 -11.35
C TYR A 614 -79.19 11.99 -11.98
N ARG A 615 -79.61 13.08 -11.33
CA ARG A 615 -79.23 14.44 -11.72
C ARG A 615 -78.13 14.97 -10.80
N LEU A 616 -76.96 15.29 -11.36
CA LEU A 616 -75.88 15.98 -10.67
C LEU A 616 -76.32 17.40 -10.30
N SER A 617 -76.01 17.81 -9.07
CA SER A 617 -76.24 19.17 -8.56
C SER A 617 -75.10 19.53 -7.62
N MET A 618 -74.63 20.78 -7.65
CA MET A 618 -73.53 21.25 -6.79
C MET A 618 -73.91 22.56 -6.12
N SER A 619 -73.70 22.66 -4.82
CA SER A 619 -73.81 23.91 -4.05
C SER A 619 -72.43 24.53 -3.86
N ILE A 620 -72.30 25.86 -3.94
CA ILE A 620 -71.01 26.56 -4.04
C ILE A 620 -70.96 27.77 -3.08
N GLY A 621 -70.30 27.63 -1.94
CA GLY A 621 -69.94 28.77 -1.09
C GLY A 621 -68.75 29.55 -1.65
N THR A 622 -68.81 30.89 -1.69
CA THR A 622 -67.72 31.73 -2.24
C THR A 622 -67.29 32.82 -1.28
N ALA A 623 -66.05 32.76 -0.79
CA ALA A 623 -65.48 33.80 0.06
C ALA A 623 -64.31 34.51 -0.66
N VAL A 624 -64.26 35.83 -0.51
CA VAL A 624 -63.18 36.67 -1.05
C VAL A 624 -62.25 37.07 0.10
N TRP A 625 -60.94 36.99 -0.11
CA TRP A 625 -59.97 37.48 0.86
C TRP A 625 -60.05 39.00 0.97
N ASP A 626 -60.35 39.51 2.16
CA ASP A 626 -60.40 40.94 2.49
C ASP A 626 -59.51 41.29 3.69
N GLU A 627 -59.55 42.55 4.13
CA GLU A 627 -58.72 43.04 5.25
C GLU A 627 -59.12 42.45 6.61
N SER A 628 -60.30 41.83 6.69
CA SER A 628 -60.80 41.14 7.88
C SER A 628 -60.55 39.63 7.85
N THR A 629 -60.02 39.07 6.74
CA THR A 629 -59.58 37.68 6.66
C THR A 629 -58.16 37.55 7.26
N GLY A 630 -58.04 36.93 8.44
CA GLY A 630 -56.76 36.80 9.16
C GLY A 630 -55.92 35.59 8.72
N SER A 631 -56.59 34.50 8.34
CA SER A 631 -56.00 33.20 8.06
C SER A 631 -56.75 32.44 6.94
N LEU A 632 -56.15 31.35 6.45
CA LEU A 632 -56.83 30.43 5.53
C LEU A 632 -58.07 29.79 6.17
N ASP A 633 -58.02 29.50 7.47
CA ASP A 633 -59.14 28.93 8.23
C ASP A 633 -60.33 29.90 8.30
N ASP A 634 -60.07 31.21 8.43
CA ASP A 634 -61.13 32.23 8.37
C ASP A 634 -61.81 32.27 6.99
N LEU A 635 -61.02 32.12 5.92
CA LEU A 635 -61.54 32.13 4.55
C LEU A 635 -62.37 30.87 4.26
N LEU A 636 -61.89 29.71 4.71
CA LEU A 636 -62.63 28.44 4.65
C LEU A 636 -63.95 28.53 5.41
N SER A 637 -63.92 29.04 6.64
CA SER A 637 -65.11 29.16 7.50
C SER A 637 -66.19 30.06 6.87
N ARG A 638 -65.79 31.21 6.30
CA ARG A 638 -66.73 32.11 5.59
C ARG A 638 -67.32 31.46 4.36
N ALA A 639 -66.53 30.73 3.58
CA ALA A 639 -67.03 30.04 2.41
C ALA A 639 -68.01 28.93 2.79
N ASP A 640 -67.76 28.23 3.90
CA ASP A 640 -68.64 27.17 4.41
C ASP A 640 -69.99 27.72 4.90
N GLU A 641 -69.99 28.86 5.61
CA GLU A 641 -71.23 29.56 5.98
C GLU A 641 -72.07 29.92 4.75
N LEU A 642 -71.43 30.45 3.70
CA LEU A 642 -72.10 30.80 2.45
C LEU A 642 -72.60 29.57 1.68
N LEU A 643 -71.86 28.46 1.74
CA LEU A 643 -72.31 27.17 1.20
C LEU A 643 -73.57 26.68 1.93
N TYR A 644 -73.58 26.77 3.26
CA TYR A 644 -74.74 26.39 4.08
C TYR A 644 -75.98 27.21 3.71
N HIS A 645 -75.82 28.53 3.53
CA HIS A 645 -76.90 29.41 3.07
C HIS A 645 -77.43 29.00 1.70
N GLU A 646 -76.55 28.68 0.74
CA GLU A 646 -76.97 28.24 -0.59
C GLU A 646 -77.73 26.90 -0.55
N LYS A 647 -77.27 25.93 0.25
CA LYS A 647 -77.98 24.66 0.45
C LYS A 647 -79.39 24.87 1.04
N GLN A 648 -79.55 25.83 1.96
CA GLN A 648 -80.85 26.17 2.53
C GLN A 648 -81.80 26.82 1.51
N GLU A 649 -81.29 27.70 0.64
CA GLU A 649 -82.08 28.30 -0.42
C GLU A 649 -82.52 27.28 -1.47
N LYS A 650 -81.64 26.36 -1.85
CA LYS A 650 -81.98 25.27 -2.77
C LYS A 650 -83.03 24.31 -2.22
N LYS A 651 -83.04 24.03 -0.92
CA LYS A 651 -84.09 23.20 -0.29
C LYS A 651 -85.47 23.86 -0.29
N LYS A 652 -85.54 25.19 -0.48
CA LYS A 652 -86.79 25.96 -0.56
C LYS A 652 -87.31 26.11 -1.99
N ARG A 653 -86.48 25.81 -3.00
CA ARG A 653 -86.83 25.79 -4.43
C ARG A 653 -87.21 24.38 -4.85
#